data_AF-A0AAV6FJ77-F1
#
_entry.id   AF-A0AAV6FJ77-F1
#
_cell.length_a   1.000
_cell.length_b   1.000
_cell.length_c   1.000
_cell.angle_alpha   90.00
_cell.angle_beta   90.00
_cell.angle_gamma   90.00
#
_symmetry.space_group_name_H-M   'P 1'
#
loop_
_entity.id
_entity.type
_entity.pdbx_description
1 polymer ?
#
loop_
_entity_poly.entity_id
_entity_poly.type
_entity_poly.pdbx_seq_one_letter_code
_entity_poly.pdbx_strand_id
1 'polypeptide(L)'
;MASSSTYRLSCSIPGHEMDVRGLATAPFPDGAFVSVSRDRTARVWVPNSSPGGGFSEMHCMNGHTNFVSCVCIISPNETYPRGLIVTGGNDHNICVFSLDRPDPMYTLKGHKNTVCSLSAGRFGTLLSGSWDTTAKVWLNDKCMMTLQGHTAAVWAVVILPEQGLMLTGSADKTIKLWKAGRCEKTYTGHEDCVRGLAVVNDVEFFSCSNDASIRRWMVTGECVQVYYNFISTGEDRSVRVWKQGECVQTIRLPAQSVWCCCLLTNGDIAVGASDGIIRVFTESQERVASAQDLQAFEDELSKATIDPKTGDLGDIKMEELPGREHLDEPGNRDGQTRLIREDDHVEAYQWSVSEARWMKIGDVVGGSSQQKSERVMYEGKEYDFVFTIDVNEGGPSMKLPYNVTEDPWLTAHNFLQKNDLSPMFLDQVANFIIENTKGHTLGPAPSSSDPFTGSGRYIPGASDDGLRGGAADPFTGAGRYIPGSGPSPPGSAGVADPFTGGSAYSSASNRQTRTNIYFPKTDGVTFEQANATQILAKLKELNGGAPEEHRLSEEVLGGLEQLLLAVCDLKGSQQLQPPTDQQINLLLKTAHWPEDIVFPVLDILRLAVRHPEVNARLCGGSEGVSLCNHLLSLMGPQGRPANQMLALRTLCNCFAAARGRHLLLAQREAVLTRASDLRSVCNKNIHVALATLVLNYAGQLLGQGPSELEAKAQCLSVASAALEVVQDREAVFRLLVALGTTVSGDATARDLARSLGVPAQINKYSGVAEPAKVGECCRLLLDELQ
;
A
#
# COMPACT_ATOMS: atom_id res chain seq x y z
N MET A 1 -35.81 23.49 23.84
CA MET A 1 -34.37 23.72 23.78
C MET A 1 -33.69 22.39 24.06
N ALA A 2 -33.33 21.64 23.01
CA ALA A 2 -32.57 20.42 23.20
C ALA A 2 -31.17 20.85 23.67
N SER A 3 -30.76 20.41 24.86
CA SER A 3 -29.40 20.63 25.35
C SER A 3 -28.46 20.07 24.28
N SER A 4 -27.68 20.93 23.62
CA SER A 4 -26.60 20.45 22.75
C SER A 4 -25.58 19.81 23.67
N SER A 5 -25.38 18.50 23.55
CA SER A 5 -24.33 17.80 24.28
C SER A 5 -22.97 18.41 23.86
N THR A 6 -22.23 18.92 24.85
CA THR A 6 -20.95 19.60 24.70
C THR A 6 -19.89 18.80 25.42
N TYR A 7 -18.78 18.51 24.75
CA TYR A 7 -17.66 17.80 25.35
C TYR A 7 -16.91 18.71 26.34
N ARG A 8 -16.78 18.28 27.60
CA ARG A 8 -16.00 18.96 28.64
C ARG A 8 -14.87 18.06 29.11
N LEU A 9 -13.81 18.65 29.67
CA LEU A 9 -12.70 17.86 30.22
C LEU A 9 -13.25 16.89 31.28
N SER A 10 -12.90 15.62 31.14
CA SER A 10 -13.16 14.56 32.12
C SER A 10 -11.94 14.33 32.99
N CYS A 11 -10.76 14.18 32.38
CA CYS A 11 -9.50 14.06 33.09
C CYS A 11 -8.29 14.36 32.19
N SER A 12 -7.16 14.63 32.85
CA SER A 12 -5.82 14.67 32.26
C SER A 12 -5.00 13.49 32.81
N ILE A 13 -4.37 12.73 31.92
CA ILE A 13 -3.65 11.50 32.24
C ILE A 13 -2.17 11.72 31.91
N PRO A 14 -1.34 12.08 32.90
CA PRO A 14 0.11 12.12 32.71
C PRO A 14 0.67 10.69 32.66
N GLY A 15 1.73 10.48 31.89
CA GLY A 15 2.44 9.21 31.90
C GLY A 15 3.55 9.09 30.87
N HIS A 16 3.36 9.65 29.68
CA HIS A 16 4.42 9.73 28.68
C HIS A 16 5.34 10.93 28.94
N GLU A 17 6.63 10.75 28.66
CA GLU A 17 7.65 11.82 28.81
C GLU A 17 7.78 12.70 27.56
N MET A 18 7.20 12.25 26.45
CA MET A 18 7.24 12.92 25.14
C MET A 18 5.90 12.76 24.41
N ASP A 19 5.77 13.39 23.23
CA ASP A 19 4.57 13.42 22.40
C ASP A 19 3.82 12.08 22.32
N VAL A 20 2.52 12.11 22.57
CA VAL A 20 1.63 10.97 22.35
C VAL A 20 1.23 10.95 20.87
N ARG A 21 1.70 9.94 20.13
CA ARG A 21 1.61 9.87 18.66
C ARG A 21 0.46 9.04 18.14
N GLY A 22 -0.07 8.12 18.94
CA GLY A 22 -1.19 7.27 18.53
C GLY A 22 -2.00 6.80 19.71
N LEU A 23 -3.29 6.61 19.47
CA LEU A 23 -4.26 6.08 20.42
C LEU A 23 -5.12 5.02 19.74
N ALA A 24 -5.43 3.93 20.44
CA ALA A 24 -6.38 2.92 19.97
C ALA A 24 -7.22 2.38 21.13
N THR A 25 -8.54 2.27 20.93
CA THR A 25 -9.43 1.63 21.91
C THR A 25 -9.12 0.15 22.04
N ALA A 26 -9.00 -0.33 23.28
CA ALA A 26 -8.83 -1.74 23.57
C ALA A 26 -10.20 -2.34 23.96
N PRO A 27 -10.58 -3.50 23.40
CA PRO A 27 -11.84 -4.16 23.75
C PRO A 27 -11.79 -4.83 25.13
N PHE A 28 -10.60 -4.97 25.71
CA PHE A 28 -10.41 -5.56 27.03
C PHE A 28 -9.23 -4.90 27.76
N PRO A 29 -9.34 -4.60 29.07
CA PRO A 29 -10.59 -4.57 29.84
C PRO A 29 -11.59 -3.54 29.30
N ASP A 30 -12.85 -3.60 29.71
CA ASP A 30 -13.87 -2.68 29.19
C ASP A 30 -13.51 -1.22 29.48
N GLY A 31 -13.71 -0.36 28.48
CA GLY A 31 -13.31 1.05 28.51
C GLY A 31 -11.80 1.31 28.44
N ALA A 32 -10.96 0.29 28.27
CA ALA A 32 -9.51 0.48 28.15
C ALA A 32 -9.09 1.08 26.80
N PHE A 33 -7.93 1.71 26.77
CA PHE A 33 -7.29 2.14 25.53
C PHE A 33 -5.77 2.06 25.62
N VAL A 34 -5.10 2.12 24.47
CA VAL A 34 -3.64 2.07 24.35
C VAL A 34 -3.14 3.37 23.77
N SER A 35 -2.05 3.89 24.32
CA SER A 35 -1.29 5.02 23.77
C SER A 35 0.11 4.61 23.34
N VAL A 36 0.69 5.34 22.38
CA VAL A 36 2.09 5.21 21.96
C VAL A 36 2.76 6.57 21.89
N SER A 37 4.06 6.62 22.20
CA SER A 37 4.80 7.88 22.31
C SER A 37 6.21 7.81 21.73
N ARG A 38 6.76 9.00 21.47
CA ARG A 38 8.20 9.20 21.18
C ARG A 38 9.10 8.81 22.35
N ASP A 39 8.57 8.64 23.56
CA ASP A 39 9.32 8.08 24.68
C ASP A 39 9.67 6.58 24.52
N ARG A 40 9.33 5.99 23.35
CA ARG A 40 9.61 4.61 22.93
C ARG A 40 8.71 3.57 23.60
N THR A 41 7.69 4.01 24.32
CA THR A 41 6.77 3.13 25.04
C THR A 41 5.39 3.12 24.43
N ALA A 42 4.68 2.03 24.70
CA ALA A 42 3.24 1.93 24.53
C ALA A 42 2.60 1.66 25.90
N ARG A 43 1.49 2.30 26.24
CA ARG A 43 0.86 2.17 27.56
C ARG A 43 -0.59 1.75 27.44
N VAL A 44 -1.01 0.80 28.28
CA VAL A 44 -2.40 0.37 28.41
C VAL A 44 -3.04 1.11 29.58
N TRP A 45 -4.10 1.85 29.30
CA TRP A 45 -4.86 2.64 30.27
C TRP A 45 -6.19 1.99 30.55
N VAL A 46 -6.52 1.83 31.83
CA VAL A 46 -7.80 1.26 32.25
C VAL A 46 -8.59 2.23 33.12
N PRO A 47 -9.93 2.29 32.95
CA PRO A 47 -10.76 3.16 33.76
C PRO A 47 -10.65 2.82 35.25
N ASN A 48 -10.58 3.85 36.09
CA ASN A 48 -10.61 3.67 37.53
C ASN A 48 -12.03 3.34 38.01
N SER A 49 -12.15 2.44 38.99
CA SER A 49 -13.44 2.08 39.59
C SER A 49 -14.04 3.14 40.54
N SER A 50 -13.32 4.25 40.77
CA SER A 50 -13.69 5.29 41.75
C SER A 50 -14.65 6.34 41.17
N PRO A 51 -15.49 7.00 42.00
CA PRO A 51 -16.55 7.91 41.53
C PRO A 51 -16.07 9.22 40.87
N GLY A 52 -14.76 9.48 40.84
CA GLY A 52 -14.16 10.68 40.22
C GLY A 52 -13.74 10.49 38.77
N GLY A 53 -13.96 9.31 38.18
CA GLY A 53 -13.49 8.98 36.83
C GLY A 53 -11.96 8.84 36.75
N GLY A 54 -11.44 8.89 35.52
CA GLY A 54 -10.01 8.81 35.24
C GLY A 54 -9.50 7.41 34.89
N PHE A 55 -8.20 7.32 34.66
CA PHE A 55 -7.53 6.11 34.19
C PHE A 55 -6.28 5.81 35.02
N SER A 56 -5.92 4.54 35.11
CA SER A 56 -4.65 4.07 35.66
C SER A 56 -3.90 3.28 34.60
N GLU A 57 -2.57 3.30 34.70
CA GLU A 57 -1.72 2.47 33.86
C GLU A 57 -1.83 1.00 34.31
N MET A 58 -2.17 0.13 33.36
CA MET A 58 -2.10 -1.33 33.54
C MET A 58 -0.72 -1.87 33.17
N HIS A 59 -0.20 -1.47 32.01
CA HIS A 59 1.10 -1.91 31.49
C HIS A 59 1.82 -0.78 30.77
N CYS A 60 3.13 -0.70 31.00
CA CYS A 60 4.08 0.00 30.13
C CYS A 60 4.83 -1.04 29.29
N MET A 61 4.50 -1.10 28.01
CA MET A 61 5.04 -2.05 27.04
C MET A 61 6.31 -1.49 26.41
N ASN A 62 7.38 -2.30 26.46
CA ASN A 62 8.70 -1.97 25.97
C ASN A 62 9.09 -2.97 24.86
N GLY A 63 9.66 -2.50 23.77
CA GLY A 63 10.07 -3.39 22.67
C GLY A 63 10.73 -2.68 21.50
N HIS A 64 10.34 -1.43 21.23
CA HIS A 64 10.97 -0.61 20.21
C HIS A 64 12.28 0.00 20.71
N THR A 65 13.27 0.11 19.82
CA THR A 65 14.55 0.77 20.13
C THR A 65 14.50 2.28 19.89
N ASN A 66 13.43 2.77 19.25
CA ASN A 66 13.19 4.17 18.94
C ASN A 66 11.68 4.51 19.05
N PHE A 67 11.28 5.71 18.63
CA PHE A 67 9.93 6.25 18.78
C PHE A 67 8.85 5.29 18.32
N VAL A 68 7.77 5.16 19.09
CA VAL A 68 6.58 4.42 18.68
C VAL A 68 5.62 5.40 18.02
N SER A 69 5.27 5.14 16.77
CA SER A 69 4.60 6.10 15.89
C SER A 69 3.10 5.83 15.76
N CYS A 70 2.69 4.56 15.84
CA CYS A 70 1.32 4.14 15.56
C CYS A 70 0.96 2.87 16.34
N VAL A 71 -0.35 2.67 16.54
CA VAL A 71 -0.91 1.53 17.27
C VAL A 71 -2.24 1.12 16.68
N CYS A 72 -2.51 -0.19 16.63
CA CYS A 72 -3.83 -0.73 16.34
C CYS A 72 -4.09 -1.98 17.17
N ILE A 73 -5.37 -2.38 17.26
CA ILE A 73 -5.78 -3.58 17.99
C ILE A 73 -6.28 -4.64 17.01
N ILE A 74 -5.68 -5.83 17.06
CA ILE A 74 -6.27 -7.02 16.45
C ILE A 74 -7.40 -7.48 17.37
N SER A 75 -8.61 -7.53 16.83
CA SER A 75 -9.80 -7.90 17.59
C SER A 75 -9.70 -9.32 18.18
N PRO A 76 -10.35 -9.58 19.33
CA PRO A 76 -10.47 -10.90 19.90
C PRO A 76 -10.91 -11.96 18.87
N ASN A 77 -10.27 -13.13 18.95
CA ASN A 77 -10.58 -14.29 18.13
C ASN A 77 -10.36 -15.58 18.93
N GLU A 78 -10.60 -16.74 18.33
CA GLU A 78 -10.46 -18.04 18.99
C GLU A 78 -9.06 -18.30 19.55
N THR A 79 -8.01 -17.79 18.89
CA THR A 79 -6.62 -17.93 19.33
C THR A 79 -6.25 -16.91 20.40
N TYR A 80 -6.73 -15.67 20.25
CA TYR A 80 -6.44 -14.55 21.13
C TYR A 80 -7.75 -13.97 21.67
N PRO A 81 -8.33 -14.53 22.75
CA PRO A 81 -9.66 -14.16 23.24
C PRO A 81 -9.74 -12.75 23.81
N ARG A 82 -8.60 -12.08 24.04
CA ARG A 82 -8.51 -10.67 24.45
C ARG A 82 -7.95 -9.74 23.36
N GLY A 83 -7.76 -10.27 22.15
CA GLY A 83 -7.12 -9.54 21.05
C GLY A 83 -5.61 -9.39 21.26
N LEU A 84 -4.97 -8.65 20.36
CA LEU A 84 -3.55 -8.30 20.42
C LEU A 84 -3.35 -6.81 20.20
N ILE A 85 -2.35 -6.24 20.86
CA ILE A 85 -1.92 -4.86 20.66
C ILE A 85 -0.76 -4.89 19.67
N VAL A 86 -0.81 -4.05 18.64
CA VAL A 86 0.22 -3.98 17.62
C VAL A 86 0.72 -2.55 17.52
N THR A 87 2.04 -2.38 17.62
CA THR A 87 2.69 -1.07 17.56
C THR A 87 3.70 -1.02 16.42
N GLY A 88 3.79 0.12 15.74
CA GLY A 88 4.79 0.38 14.70
C GLY A 88 5.75 1.47 15.16
N GLY A 89 7.02 1.33 14.80
CA GLY A 89 8.07 2.23 15.28
C GLY A 89 8.94 2.83 14.18
N ASN A 90 9.67 3.89 14.58
CA ASN A 90 10.73 4.49 13.78
C ASN A 90 11.91 3.52 13.55
N ASP A 91 12.07 2.52 14.41
CA ASP A 91 13.02 1.42 14.28
C ASP A 91 12.66 0.39 13.18
N HIS A 92 11.65 0.68 12.37
CA HIS A 92 11.18 -0.12 11.23
C HIS A 92 10.49 -1.43 11.62
N ASN A 93 10.33 -1.66 12.91
CA ASN A 93 9.74 -2.88 13.45
C ASN A 93 8.25 -2.69 13.70
N ILE A 94 7.55 -3.81 13.76
CA ILE A 94 6.19 -3.89 14.31
C ILE A 94 6.24 -4.86 15.49
N CYS A 95 5.92 -4.40 16.68
CA CYS A 95 5.87 -5.23 17.88
C CYS A 95 4.43 -5.66 18.16
N VAL A 96 4.24 -6.93 18.49
CA VAL A 96 2.92 -7.51 18.79
C VAL A 96 2.89 -7.99 20.24
N PHE A 97 1.90 -7.55 21.00
CA PHE A 97 1.78 -7.80 22.44
C PHE A 97 0.45 -8.49 22.75
N SER A 98 0.49 -9.36 23.77
CA SER A 98 -0.72 -9.78 24.49
C SER A 98 -0.90 -8.86 25.69
N LEU A 99 -2.15 -8.67 26.12
CA LEU A 99 -2.50 -7.95 27.34
C LEU A 99 -1.98 -8.61 28.63
N ASP A 100 -1.39 -9.80 28.58
CA ASP A 100 -0.89 -10.52 29.76
C ASP A 100 0.51 -10.13 30.21
N ARG A 101 1.27 -9.43 29.38
CA ARG A 101 2.68 -9.10 29.66
C ARG A 101 3.12 -7.83 28.93
N PRO A 102 4.07 -7.07 29.50
CA PRO A 102 4.59 -5.85 28.88
C PRO A 102 5.56 -6.11 27.72
N ASP A 103 6.16 -7.30 27.62
CA ASP A 103 7.11 -7.65 26.56
C ASP A 103 6.40 -8.13 25.28
N PRO A 104 6.97 -7.88 24.09
CA PRO A 104 6.38 -8.31 22.83
C PRO A 104 6.37 -9.84 22.74
N MET A 105 5.26 -10.40 22.26
CA MET A 105 5.17 -11.82 21.92
C MET A 105 6.09 -12.17 20.76
N TYR A 106 6.11 -11.31 19.75
CA TYR A 106 6.97 -11.40 18.57
C TYR A 106 7.11 -10.02 17.91
N THR A 107 8.04 -9.92 16.96
CA THR A 107 8.32 -8.69 16.20
C THR A 107 8.33 -9.01 14.72
N LEU A 108 7.53 -8.28 13.95
CA LEU A 108 7.50 -8.37 12.50
C LEU A 108 8.59 -7.48 11.92
N LYS A 109 9.44 -8.07 11.09
CA LYS A 109 10.55 -7.39 10.41
C LYS A 109 10.37 -7.51 8.90
N GLY A 110 10.60 -6.41 8.19
CA GLY A 110 10.54 -6.43 6.73
C GLY A 110 10.44 -5.06 6.06
N HIS A 111 9.96 -4.04 6.79
CA HIS A 111 10.04 -2.65 6.32
C HIS A 111 11.49 -2.15 6.39
N LYS A 112 11.83 -1.23 5.48
CA LYS A 112 13.18 -0.63 5.38
C LYS A 112 13.26 0.76 6.00
N ASN A 113 12.14 1.28 6.48
CA ASN A 113 12.04 2.59 7.10
C ASN A 113 10.86 2.60 8.09
N THR A 114 10.67 3.71 8.79
CA THR A 114 9.63 3.95 9.80
C THR A 114 8.29 3.36 9.39
N VAL A 115 7.72 2.50 10.24
CA VAL A 115 6.32 2.12 10.15
C VAL A 115 5.53 3.25 10.78
N CYS A 116 4.58 3.84 10.08
CA CYS A 116 3.87 5.03 10.54
C CYS A 116 2.34 4.92 10.55
N SER A 117 1.81 3.83 10.00
CA SER A 117 0.37 3.55 10.00
C SER A 117 0.13 2.06 10.10
N LEU A 118 -0.89 1.67 10.86
CA LEU A 118 -1.30 0.29 11.07
C LEU A 118 -2.82 0.18 11.02
N SER A 119 -3.33 -0.90 10.44
CA SER A 119 -4.74 -1.23 10.44
C SER A 119 -4.92 -2.74 10.58
N ALA A 120 -5.73 -3.16 11.55
CA ALA A 120 -6.08 -4.56 11.74
C ALA A 120 -7.37 -4.90 10.98
N GLY A 121 -7.42 -6.09 10.39
CA GLY A 121 -8.55 -6.64 9.66
C GLY A 121 -9.08 -7.90 10.33
N ARG A 122 -10.02 -8.59 9.66
CA ARG A 122 -10.55 -9.88 10.14
C ARG A 122 -9.48 -10.97 10.07
N PHE A 123 -9.69 -12.02 10.87
CA PHE A 123 -8.86 -13.23 10.90
C PHE A 123 -7.37 -12.98 11.21
N GLY A 124 -7.04 -11.90 11.94
CA GLY A 124 -5.66 -11.59 12.32
C GLY A 124 -4.82 -10.95 11.22
N THR A 125 -5.44 -10.50 10.12
CA THR A 125 -4.75 -9.75 9.06
C THR A 125 -4.34 -8.37 9.58
N LEU A 126 -3.13 -7.95 9.27
CA LEU A 126 -2.61 -6.62 9.61
C LEU A 126 -2.08 -5.95 8.34
N LEU A 127 -2.36 -4.66 8.18
CA LEU A 127 -1.82 -3.81 7.13
C LEU A 127 -0.93 -2.75 7.77
N SER A 128 0.29 -2.60 7.27
CA SER A 128 1.24 -1.56 7.72
C SER A 128 1.62 -0.64 6.58
N GLY A 129 1.72 0.65 6.85
CA GLY A 129 2.26 1.67 5.94
C GLY A 129 3.60 2.20 6.43
N SER A 130 4.55 2.37 5.51
CA SER A 130 5.91 2.78 5.85
C SER A 130 6.43 3.91 4.97
N TRP A 131 7.43 4.58 5.52
CA TRP A 131 8.26 5.56 4.84
C TRP A 131 9.13 4.97 3.74
N ASP A 132 9.23 3.64 3.66
CA ASP A 132 9.90 2.95 2.57
C ASP A 132 9.11 2.91 1.25
N THR A 133 8.02 3.71 1.16
CA THR A 133 7.09 3.83 0.03
C THR A 133 6.19 2.62 -0.19
N THR A 134 6.24 1.63 0.69
CA THR A 134 5.44 0.41 0.60
C THR A 134 4.42 0.32 1.73
N ALA A 135 3.36 -0.42 1.48
CA ALA A 135 2.57 -1.03 2.53
C ALA A 135 2.79 -2.54 2.54
N LYS A 136 2.62 -3.20 3.68
CA LYS A 136 2.75 -4.65 3.82
C LYS A 136 1.54 -5.25 4.49
N VAL A 137 1.15 -6.42 4.00
CA VAL A 137 0.05 -7.21 4.58
C VAL A 137 0.67 -8.37 5.34
N TRP A 138 0.29 -8.53 6.58
CA TRP A 138 0.80 -9.54 7.50
C TRP A 138 -0.33 -10.45 7.97
N LEU A 139 0.05 -11.69 8.24
CA LEU A 139 -0.80 -12.66 8.93
C LEU A 139 0.09 -13.39 9.93
N ASN A 140 -0.23 -13.26 11.21
CA ASN A 140 0.61 -13.73 12.31
C ASN A 140 2.04 -13.15 12.19
N ASP A 141 3.07 -13.99 12.18
CA ASP A 141 4.48 -13.62 12.10
C ASP A 141 5.02 -13.47 10.68
N LYS A 142 4.16 -13.56 9.64
CA LYS A 142 4.57 -13.61 8.24
C LYS A 142 4.10 -12.39 7.44
N CYS A 143 5.00 -11.87 6.61
CA CYS A 143 4.67 -10.92 5.55
C CYS A 143 4.05 -11.69 4.37
N MET A 144 2.78 -11.42 4.08
CA MET A 144 2.01 -12.09 3.03
C MET A 144 2.18 -11.42 1.68
N MET A 145 2.20 -10.08 1.67
CA MET A 145 2.25 -9.27 0.46
C MET A 145 2.98 -7.95 0.74
N THR A 146 3.73 -7.48 -0.25
CA THR A 146 4.24 -6.10 -0.29
C THR A 146 3.48 -5.31 -1.35
N LEU A 147 2.75 -4.28 -0.93
CA LEU A 147 2.00 -3.38 -1.79
C LEU A 147 2.95 -2.28 -2.28
N GLN A 148 3.44 -2.43 -3.52
CA GLN A 148 4.37 -1.49 -4.16
C GLN A 148 3.66 -0.69 -5.26
N GLY A 149 3.86 0.63 -5.28
CA GLY A 149 3.31 1.48 -6.34
C GLY A 149 3.09 2.95 -5.95
N HIS A 150 3.19 3.30 -4.67
CA HIS A 150 3.33 4.70 -4.26
C HIS A 150 4.74 5.20 -4.58
N THR A 151 4.87 6.49 -4.90
CA THR A 151 6.18 7.10 -5.22
C THR A 151 6.81 7.83 -4.03
N ALA A 152 6.11 7.87 -2.90
CA ALA A 152 6.57 8.45 -1.65
C ALA A 152 6.01 7.65 -0.45
N ALA A 153 6.37 8.06 0.76
CA ALA A 153 5.98 7.40 2.01
C ALA A 153 4.46 7.11 2.07
N VAL A 154 4.09 5.94 2.62
CA VAL A 154 2.69 5.55 2.86
C VAL A 154 2.32 5.92 4.28
N TRP A 155 1.53 6.99 4.42
CA TRP A 155 1.22 7.66 5.68
C TRP A 155 -0.06 7.18 6.35
N ALA A 156 -0.99 6.67 5.55
CA ALA A 156 -2.26 6.17 6.04
C ALA A 156 -2.56 4.81 5.41
N VAL A 157 -3.03 3.87 6.22
CA VAL A 157 -3.52 2.59 5.73
C VAL A 157 -4.82 2.22 6.41
N VAL A 158 -5.74 1.59 5.69
CA VAL A 158 -6.96 1.02 6.28
C VAL A 158 -7.45 -0.20 5.52
N ILE A 159 -7.89 -1.23 6.25
CA ILE A 159 -8.51 -2.43 5.67
C ILE A 159 -10.03 -2.22 5.61
N LEU A 160 -10.66 -2.51 4.46
CA LEU A 160 -12.12 -2.52 4.32
C LEU A 160 -12.72 -3.83 4.89
N PRO A 161 -13.84 -3.76 5.63
CA PRO A 161 -14.27 -4.85 6.51
C PRO A 161 -14.75 -6.14 5.82
N GLU A 162 -15.31 -6.10 4.61
CA GLU A 162 -15.95 -7.30 4.00
C GLU A 162 -15.29 -7.84 2.72
N GLN A 163 -14.35 -7.12 2.08
CA GLN A 163 -13.96 -7.44 0.69
C GLN A 163 -12.46 -7.77 0.49
N GLY A 164 -11.67 -7.85 1.56
CA GLY A 164 -10.21 -8.00 1.44
C GLY A 164 -9.53 -6.85 0.69
N LEU A 165 -10.25 -5.72 0.55
CA LEU A 165 -9.77 -4.50 -0.06
C LEU A 165 -9.01 -3.68 0.98
N MET A 166 -7.97 -2.99 0.52
CA MET A 166 -7.10 -2.20 1.37
C MET A 166 -6.91 -0.83 0.73
N LEU A 167 -6.91 0.22 1.55
CA LEU A 167 -6.64 1.58 1.09
C LEU A 167 -5.32 2.06 1.69
N THR A 168 -4.55 2.78 0.88
CA THR A 168 -3.32 3.45 1.32
C THR A 168 -3.32 4.90 0.88
N GLY A 169 -2.97 5.82 1.76
CA GLY A 169 -2.78 7.25 1.49
C GLY A 169 -1.32 7.62 1.65
N SER A 170 -0.81 8.47 0.76
CA SER A 170 0.63 8.72 0.65
C SER A 170 0.99 10.21 0.57
N ALA A 171 2.25 10.50 0.90
CA ALA A 171 2.91 11.76 0.61
C ALA A 171 3.01 12.07 -0.89
N ASP A 172 2.75 11.09 -1.77
CA ASP A 172 2.62 11.32 -3.22
C ASP A 172 1.29 11.97 -3.62
N LYS A 173 0.49 12.39 -2.63
CA LYS A 173 -0.81 13.08 -2.77
C LYS A 173 -1.93 12.20 -3.31
N THR A 174 -1.67 10.90 -3.48
CA THR A 174 -2.65 9.95 -3.98
C THR A 174 -3.13 8.99 -2.89
N ILE A 175 -4.28 8.38 -3.16
CA ILE A 175 -4.79 7.24 -2.41
C ILE A 175 -4.82 6.07 -3.39
N LYS A 176 -4.48 4.86 -2.93
CA LYS A 176 -4.56 3.65 -3.74
C LYS A 176 -5.47 2.63 -3.08
N LEU A 177 -6.36 2.04 -3.89
CA LEU A 177 -7.12 0.85 -3.55
C LEU A 177 -6.35 -0.37 -4.00
N TRP A 178 -6.17 -1.32 -3.08
CA TRP A 178 -5.50 -2.57 -3.31
C TRP A 178 -6.44 -3.74 -3.14
N LYS A 179 -6.28 -4.73 -4.01
CA LYS A 179 -6.92 -6.02 -3.91
C LYS A 179 -5.87 -7.09 -4.15
N ALA A 180 -5.67 -7.93 -3.14
CA ALA A 180 -4.77 -9.08 -3.23
C ALA A 180 -3.36 -8.71 -3.79
N GLY A 181 -2.76 -7.63 -3.29
CA GLY A 181 -1.42 -7.21 -3.72
C GLY A 181 -1.37 -6.27 -4.92
N ARG A 182 -2.46 -6.15 -5.69
CA ARG A 182 -2.53 -5.30 -6.88
C ARG A 182 -3.21 -3.97 -6.56
N CYS A 183 -2.67 -2.88 -7.12
CA CYS A 183 -3.36 -1.59 -7.14
C CYS A 183 -4.49 -1.66 -8.18
N GLU A 184 -5.74 -1.69 -7.70
CA GLU A 184 -6.94 -1.69 -8.54
C GLU A 184 -7.31 -0.27 -8.97
N LYS A 185 -7.05 0.72 -8.12
CA LYS A 185 -7.39 2.11 -8.40
C LYS A 185 -6.45 3.08 -7.72
N THR A 186 -6.19 4.20 -8.39
CA THR A 186 -5.54 5.38 -7.79
C THR A 186 -6.54 6.52 -7.79
N TYR A 187 -6.77 7.13 -6.62
CA TYR A 187 -7.59 8.32 -6.45
C TYR A 187 -6.68 9.54 -6.40
N THR A 188 -7.00 10.49 -7.25
CA THR A 188 -6.31 11.78 -7.38
C THR A 188 -7.28 12.90 -7.03
N GLY A 189 -6.79 13.96 -6.40
CA GLY A 189 -7.61 15.14 -6.10
C GLY A 189 -7.11 15.95 -4.92
N HIS A 190 -6.39 15.32 -3.98
CA HIS A 190 -5.63 16.06 -2.98
C HIS A 190 -4.44 16.79 -3.61
N GLU A 191 -4.18 18.01 -3.13
CA GLU A 191 -3.11 18.86 -3.66
C GLU A 191 -1.81 18.73 -2.84
N ASP A 192 -1.88 18.03 -1.71
CA ASP A 192 -0.76 17.74 -0.82
C ASP A 192 -0.90 16.36 -0.14
N CYS A 193 0.08 15.99 0.69
CA CYS A 193 0.24 14.70 1.34
C CYS A 193 -1.04 14.22 2.04
N VAL A 194 -1.46 12.99 1.76
CA VAL A 194 -2.61 12.37 2.44
C VAL A 194 -2.15 11.77 3.76
N ARG A 195 -2.76 12.24 4.87
CA ARG A 195 -2.33 11.97 6.25
C ARG A 195 -3.13 10.90 6.95
N GLY A 196 -4.41 10.77 6.61
CA GLY A 196 -5.33 9.88 7.30
C GLY A 196 -6.37 9.32 6.36
N LEU A 197 -6.84 8.12 6.70
CA LEU A 197 -7.93 7.42 6.05
C LEU A 197 -8.89 6.91 7.12
N ALA A 198 -10.19 7.01 6.87
CA ALA A 198 -11.21 6.44 7.75
C ALA A 198 -12.30 5.78 6.92
N VAL A 199 -12.64 4.53 7.24
CA VAL A 199 -13.69 3.78 6.54
C VAL A 199 -15.05 4.19 7.08
N VAL A 200 -15.99 4.47 6.20
CA VAL A 200 -17.40 4.75 6.56
C VAL A 200 -18.19 3.45 6.47
N ASN A 201 -18.04 2.73 5.37
CA ASN A 201 -18.66 1.44 5.08
C ASN A 201 -17.90 0.78 3.90
N ASP A 202 -18.37 -0.35 3.39
CA ASP A 202 -17.69 -1.09 2.32
C ASP A 202 -17.54 -0.34 0.99
N VAL A 203 -18.32 0.73 0.77
CA VAL A 203 -18.34 1.49 -0.47
C VAL A 203 -17.81 2.92 -0.33
N GLU A 204 -17.53 3.38 0.89
CA GLU A 204 -17.18 4.77 1.19
C GLU A 204 -16.07 4.92 2.23
N PHE A 205 -15.21 5.91 2.02
CA PHE A 205 -14.16 6.28 2.97
C PHE A 205 -13.87 7.79 2.96
N PHE A 206 -13.29 8.28 4.04
CA PHE A 206 -12.75 9.64 4.15
C PHE A 206 -11.23 9.65 4.02
N SER A 207 -10.70 10.77 3.56
CA SER A 207 -9.27 11.10 3.64
C SER A 207 -9.07 12.53 4.14
N CYS A 208 -7.96 12.76 4.84
CA CYS A 208 -7.49 14.10 5.20
C CYS A 208 -6.07 14.35 4.66
N SER A 209 -5.74 15.59 4.34
CA SER A 209 -4.47 15.98 3.72
C SER A 209 -3.92 17.30 4.26
N ASN A 210 -2.62 17.51 4.05
CA ASN A 210 -1.94 18.79 4.28
C ASN A 210 -2.49 19.95 3.44
N ASP A 211 -3.29 19.66 2.41
CA ASP A 211 -4.02 20.68 1.63
C ASP A 211 -5.19 21.32 2.40
N ALA A 212 -5.27 21.07 3.70
CA ALA A 212 -6.32 21.52 4.61
C ALA A 212 -7.73 21.02 4.24
N SER A 213 -7.84 19.94 3.46
CA SER A 213 -9.13 19.36 3.08
C SER A 213 -9.38 17.97 3.68
N ILE A 214 -10.67 17.71 3.96
CA ILE A 214 -11.20 16.37 4.20
C ILE A 214 -12.13 16.02 3.04
N ARG A 215 -11.89 14.89 2.39
CA ARG A 215 -12.65 14.41 1.22
C ARG A 215 -13.32 13.09 1.52
N ARG A 216 -14.55 12.91 1.00
CA ARG A 216 -15.29 11.65 1.03
C ARG A 216 -15.27 11.03 -0.36
N TRP A 217 -14.93 9.76 -0.40
CA TRP A 217 -14.75 9.00 -1.63
C TRP A 217 -15.69 7.81 -1.62
N MET A 218 -16.28 7.55 -2.77
CA MET A 218 -16.74 6.20 -3.09
C MET A 218 -15.52 5.36 -3.48
N VAL A 219 -15.52 4.08 -3.12
CA VAL A 219 -14.53 3.09 -3.61
C VAL A 219 -14.57 3.00 -5.15
N THR A 220 -15.67 3.42 -5.77
CA THR A 220 -15.79 3.54 -7.23
C THR A 220 -14.99 4.71 -7.82
N GLY A 221 -14.43 5.63 -7.02
CA GLY A 221 -13.63 6.77 -7.48
C GLY A 221 -14.28 8.14 -7.41
N GLU A 222 -15.59 8.19 -7.16
CA GLU A 222 -16.33 9.44 -7.12
C GLU A 222 -16.09 10.17 -5.79
N CYS A 223 -15.78 11.47 -5.85
CA CYS A 223 -15.69 12.33 -4.67
C CYS A 223 -17.08 12.93 -4.41
N VAL A 224 -17.71 12.55 -3.29
CA VAL A 224 -19.12 12.87 -3.00
C VAL A 224 -19.19 13.70 -1.72
N GLN A 225 -19.27 15.02 -1.81
CA GLN A 225 -19.31 15.87 -0.60
C GLN A 225 -20.71 15.97 0.02
N VAL A 226 -20.85 15.44 1.26
CA VAL A 226 -21.68 15.92 2.39
C VAL A 226 -21.04 15.35 3.68
N TYR A 227 -20.91 16.17 4.74
CA TYR A 227 -20.25 15.83 6.01
C TYR A 227 -21.23 15.33 7.09
N TYR A 228 -20.87 14.27 7.82
CA TYR A 228 -21.61 13.72 8.97
C TYR A 228 -20.69 13.55 10.18
N ASN A 229 -21.23 13.50 11.40
CA ASN A 229 -20.54 13.71 12.67
C ASN A 229 -19.14 13.04 12.81
N PHE A 230 -18.06 13.83 12.93
CA PHE A 230 -16.68 13.34 13.15
C PHE A 230 -15.87 14.27 14.06
N ILE A 231 -14.71 13.80 14.52
CA ILE A 231 -13.74 14.58 15.30
C ILE A 231 -12.47 14.79 14.46
N SER A 232 -11.89 15.97 14.51
CA SER A 232 -10.58 16.26 13.90
C SER A 232 -9.64 16.90 14.89
N THR A 233 -8.35 16.62 14.78
CA THR A 233 -7.28 17.26 15.55
C THR A 233 -6.32 18.00 14.62
N GLY A 234 -5.61 19.00 15.14
CA GLY A 234 -4.68 19.80 14.35
C GLY A 234 -3.45 20.27 15.09
N GLU A 235 -2.45 20.70 14.31
CA GLU A 235 -1.27 21.43 14.78
C GLU A 235 -1.62 22.83 15.30
N ASP A 236 -2.83 23.34 15.00
CA ASP A 236 -3.38 24.58 15.54
C ASP A 236 -3.87 24.47 17.00
N ARG A 237 -3.51 23.36 17.67
CA ARG A 237 -3.83 23.04 19.07
C ARG A 237 -5.30 22.74 19.30
N SER A 238 -6.07 22.47 18.24
CA SER A 238 -7.51 22.27 18.32
C SER A 238 -7.92 20.80 18.21
N VAL A 239 -8.96 20.46 18.96
CA VAL A 239 -9.86 19.33 18.74
C VAL A 239 -11.18 19.93 18.29
N ARG A 240 -11.69 19.52 17.14
CA ARG A 240 -12.95 20.04 16.58
C ARG A 240 -13.97 18.94 16.46
N VAL A 241 -15.17 19.22 16.96
CA VAL A 241 -16.34 18.36 16.89
C VAL A 241 -17.21 18.86 15.74
N TRP A 242 -17.42 18.02 14.75
CA TRP A 242 -18.25 18.32 13.60
C TRP A 242 -19.58 17.58 13.75
N LYS A 243 -20.72 18.26 13.54
CA LYS A 243 -22.04 17.63 13.45
C LYS A 243 -22.76 18.18 12.22
N GLN A 244 -23.29 17.28 11.38
CA GLN A 244 -23.98 17.64 10.11
C GLN A 244 -23.21 18.61 9.19
N GLY A 245 -21.88 18.55 9.23
CA GLY A 245 -21.00 19.41 8.42
C GLY A 245 -20.69 20.77 8.98
N GLU A 246 -21.21 21.12 10.15
CA GLU A 246 -20.81 22.32 10.88
C GLU A 246 -19.87 21.95 12.04
N CYS A 247 -18.86 22.79 12.27
CA CYS A 247 -18.05 22.70 13.48
C CYS A 247 -18.88 23.21 14.65
N VAL A 248 -19.41 22.29 15.46
CA VAL A 248 -20.29 22.62 16.59
C VAL A 248 -19.52 22.90 17.88
N GLN A 249 -18.25 22.49 17.95
CA GLN A 249 -17.39 22.77 19.09
C GLN A 249 -15.90 22.72 18.71
N THR A 250 -15.15 23.72 19.18
CA THR A 250 -13.68 23.78 19.12
C THR A 250 -13.13 23.77 20.54
N ILE A 251 -12.30 22.79 20.85
CA ILE A 251 -11.61 22.66 22.13
C ILE A 251 -10.13 22.91 21.88
N ARG A 252 -9.54 23.93 22.51
CA ARG A 252 -8.10 24.18 22.45
C ARG A 252 -7.38 23.52 23.62
N LEU A 253 -6.20 22.97 23.33
CA LEU A 253 -5.34 22.32 24.31
C LEU A 253 -4.11 23.19 24.64
N PRO A 254 -3.58 23.13 25.88
CA PRO A 254 -2.35 23.82 26.29
C PRO A 254 -1.08 23.11 25.79
N ALA A 255 -1.11 22.57 24.57
CA ALA A 255 -0.02 21.85 23.92
C ALA A 255 0.27 22.47 22.56
N GLN A 256 1.46 22.26 21.99
CA GLN A 256 1.84 22.84 20.69
C GLN A 256 1.12 22.18 19.51
N SER A 257 0.83 20.89 19.61
CA SER A 257 0.12 20.15 18.56
C SER A 257 -0.73 19.05 19.16
N VAL A 258 -1.87 18.78 18.49
CA VAL A 258 -2.74 17.67 18.83
C VAL A 258 -2.56 16.59 17.77
N TRP A 259 -1.84 15.53 18.14
CA TRP A 259 -1.35 14.54 17.17
C TRP A 259 -2.36 13.46 16.83
N CYS A 260 -3.17 13.05 17.80
CA CYS A 260 -4.10 11.94 17.63
C CYS A 260 -5.32 12.06 18.53
N CYS A 261 -6.42 11.44 18.12
CA CYS A 261 -7.60 11.23 18.95
C CYS A 261 -8.22 9.86 18.69
N CYS A 262 -8.92 9.31 19.67
CA CYS A 262 -9.83 8.18 19.48
C CYS A 262 -11.13 8.37 20.27
N LEU A 263 -12.22 7.79 19.78
CA LEU A 263 -13.48 7.68 20.49
C LEU A 263 -13.45 6.44 21.37
N LEU A 264 -13.66 6.59 22.67
CA LEU A 264 -13.79 5.51 23.62
C LEU A 264 -15.17 4.83 23.50
N THR A 265 -15.29 3.61 24.01
CA THR A 265 -16.54 2.81 23.93
C THR A 265 -17.72 3.46 24.66
N ASN A 266 -17.44 4.33 25.62
CA ASN A 266 -18.42 5.09 26.38
C ASN A 266 -18.83 6.43 25.71
N GLY A 267 -18.31 6.73 24.52
CA GLY A 267 -18.58 7.96 23.75
C GLY A 267 -17.67 9.14 24.07
N ASP A 268 -16.75 9.00 25.03
CA ASP A 268 -15.77 10.03 25.38
C ASP A 268 -14.65 10.09 24.32
N ILE A 269 -13.96 11.22 24.22
CA ILE A 269 -12.87 11.44 23.26
C ILE A 269 -11.55 11.49 24.03
N ALA A 270 -10.64 10.55 23.76
CA ALA A 270 -9.27 10.62 24.25
C ALA A 270 -8.37 11.28 23.20
N VAL A 271 -7.47 12.14 23.65
CA VAL A 271 -6.64 12.98 22.78
C VAL A 271 -5.20 12.97 23.26
N GLY A 272 -4.27 12.67 22.34
CA GLY A 272 -2.83 12.69 22.57
C GLY A 272 -2.19 13.94 21.98
N ALA A 273 -1.36 14.61 22.78
CA ALA A 273 -0.76 15.89 22.42
C ALA A 273 0.77 15.89 22.56
N SER A 274 1.40 16.98 22.10
CA SER A 274 2.86 17.16 22.07
C SER A 274 3.49 17.26 23.47
N ASP A 275 2.71 17.51 24.51
CA ASP A 275 3.18 17.66 25.90
C ASP A 275 3.26 16.33 26.66
N GLY A 276 3.00 15.20 25.99
CA GLY A 276 3.01 13.87 26.61
C GLY A 276 1.78 13.56 27.48
N ILE A 277 0.81 14.47 27.56
CA ILE A 277 -0.39 14.31 28.37
C ILE A 277 -1.56 13.86 27.48
N ILE A 278 -2.28 12.84 27.93
CA ILE A 278 -3.52 12.38 27.29
C ILE A 278 -4.68 13.08 27.98
N ARG A 279 -5.57 13.70 27.22
CA ARG A 279 -6.76 14.38 27.77
C ARG A 279 -8.02 13.69 27.28
N VAL A 280 -8.94 13.44 28.20
CA VAL A 280 -10.23 12.79 27.89
C VAL A 280 -11.35 13.82 28.05
N PHE A 281 -12.21 13.90 27.05
CA PHE A 281 -13.37 14.80 27.01
C PHE A 281 -14.67 14.00 26.98
N THR A 282 -15.68 14.43 27.73
CA THR A 282 -16.96 13.72 27.88
C THR A 282 -18.16 14.64 27.65
N GLU A 283 -19.23 14.11 27.06
CA GLU A 283 -20.55 14.76 27.05
C GLU A 283 -21.38 14.44 28.31
N SER A 284 -20.93 13.51 29.16
CA SER A 284 -21.64 13.03 30.33
C SER A 284 -21.37 13.92 31.55
N GLN A 285 -22.41 14.57 32.08
CA GLN A 285 -22.29 15.46 33.24
C GLN A 285 -21.70 14.78 34.48
N GLU A 286 -21.92 13.47 34.64
CA GLU A 286 -21.40 12.68 35.76
C GLU A 286 -19.89 12.42 35.69
N ARG A 287 -19.27 12.55 34.51
CA ARG A 287 -17.85 12.29 34.28
C ARG A 287 -17.03 13.56 34.05
N VAL A 288 -17.67 14.73 34.11
CA VAL A 288 -16.98 16.01 34.00
C VAL A 288 -16.00 16.15 35.16
N ALA A 289 -14.81 16.66 34.86
CA ALA A 289 -13.75 16.86 35.84
C ALA A 289 -14.22 17.78 36.99
N SER A 290 -13.50 17.72 38.13
CA SER A 290 -13.79 18.61 39.25
C SER A 290 -13.62 20.09 38.85
N ALA A 291 -14.30 20.99 39.56
CA ALA A 291 -14.14 22.43 39.32
C ALA A 291 -12.67 22.90 39.45
N GLN A 292 -11.90 22.26 40.33
CA GLN A 292 -10.48 22.52 40.51
C GLN A 292 -9.68 22.12 39.26
N ASP A 293 -9.95 20.93 38.69
CA ASP A 293 -9.25 20.44 37.50
C ASP A 293 -9.62 21.22 36.24
N LEU A 294 -10.88 21.64 36.12
CA LEU A 294 -11.34 22.53 35.05
C LEU A 294 -10.63 23.88 35.11
N GLN A 295 -10.54 24.48 36.30
CA GLN A 295 -9.82 25.74 36.47
C GLN A 295 -8.33 25.58 36.17
N ALA A 296 -7.70 24.49 36.62
CA ALA A 296 -6.30 24.21 36.32
C ALA A 296 -6.04 24.10 34.81
N PHE A 297 -6.95 23.45 34.08
CA PHE A 297 -6.87 23.34 32.62
C PHE A 297 -7.06 24.71 31.92
N GLU A 298 -8.00 25.54 32.37
CA GLU A 298 -8.17 26.90 31.85
C GLU A 298 -6.93 27.77 32.15
N ASP A 299 -6.36 27.64 33.33
CA ASP A 299 -5.14 28.35 33.73
C ASP A 299 -3.93 27.93 32.87
N GLU A 300 -3.76 26.63 32.60
CA GLU A 300 -2.73 26.12 31.68
C GLU A 300 -2.92 26.67 30.26
N LEU A 301 -4.16 26.66 29.76
CA LEU A 301 -4.48 27.17 28.43
C LEU A 301 -4.22 28.68 28.31
N SER A 302 -4.56 29.45 29.33
CA SER A 302 -4.37 30.89 29.36
C SER A 302 -2.89 31.31 29.34
N LYS A 303 -2.00 30.46 29.86
CA LYS A 303 -0.55 30.66 29.90
C LYS A 303 0.15 30.17 28.63
N ALA A 304 -0.55 29.44 27.76
CA ALA A 304 0.06 28.90 26.55
C ALA A 304 0.38 30.03 25.57
N THR A 305 1.64 30.13 25.14
CA THR A 305 2.05 31.12 24.14
C THR A 305 1.54 30.73 22.74
N ILE A 306 1.02 31.70 21.99
CA ILE A 306 0.53 31.51 20.64
C ILE A 306 1.47 32.19 19.65
N ASP A 307 1.96 31.44 18.66
CA ASP A 307 2.67 32.04 17.52
C ASP A 307 1.64 32.72 16.60
N PRO A 308 1.81 34.00 16.23
CA PRO A 308 0.90 34.72 15.34
C PRO A 308 0.71 34.04 13.97
N LYS A 309 1.64 33.17 13.55
CA LYS A 309 1.53 32.37 12.32
C LYS A 309 0.61 31.15 12.45
N THR A 310 0.22 30.76 13.66
CA THR A 310 -0.63 29.58 13.90
C THR A 310 -2.11 29.88 13.66
N GLY A 311 -2.52 29.85 12.38
CA GLY A 311 -3.92 29.85 11.90
C GLY A 311 -4.66 31.18 12.04
N ASP A 312 -5.36 31.63 11.00
CA ASP A 312 -6.24 32.83 10.86
C ASP A 312 -5.75 34.20 11.40
N LEU A 313 -4.59 34.28 12.06
CA LEU A 313 -4.16 35.44 12.84
C LEU A 313 -3.22 36.40 12.09
N GLY A 314 -2.57 35.96 11.00
CA GLY A 314 -1.83 36.81 10.06
C GLY A 314 -0.64 37.59 10.66
N ASP A 315 -0.09 38.54 9.90
CA ASP A 315 0.91 39.48 10.40
C ASP A 315 0.21 40.55 11.25
N ILE A 316 0.42 40.51 12.57
CA ILE A 316 -0.30 41.33 13.55
C ILE A 316 0.37 42.69 13.72
N LYS A 317 -0.35 43.78 13.46
CA LYS A 317 0.02 45.13 13.89
C LYS A 317 -0.65 45.47 15.20
N MET A 318 0.13 45.49 16.28
CA MET A 318 -0.35 45.71 17.65
C MET A 318 -1.11 47.03 17.83
N GLU A 319 -0.78 48.04 17.02
CA GLU A 319 -1.39 49.38 17.03
C GLU A 319 -2.83 49.40 16.50
N GLU A 320 -3.20 48.44 15.63
CA GLU A 320 -4.51 48.35 14.98
C GLU A 320 -5.48 47.42 15.75
N LEU A 321 -5.03 46.84 16.88
CA LEU A 321 -5.81 45.87 17.64
C LEU A 321 -6.82 46.52 18.60
N PRO A 322 -8.03 45.94 18.72
CA PRO A 322 -9.05 46.40 19.65
C PRO A 322 -8.69 46.15 21.13
N GLY A 323 -9.26 46.94 22.03
CA GLY A 323 -9.16 46.75 23.48
C GLY A 323 -10.18 45.75 24.03
N ARG A 324 -10.11 45.48 25.33
CA ARG A 324 -10.95 44.48 26.04
C ARG A 324 -12.46 44.68 25.85
N GLU A 325 -12.92 45.90 25.59
CA GLU A 325 -14.33 46.20 25.32
C GLU A 325 -14.93 45.41 24.15
N HIS A 326 -14.10 44.92 23.23
CA HIS A 326 -14.57 44.08 22.12
C HIS A 326 -14.92 42.65 22.54
N LEU A 327 -14.63 42.24 23.77
CA LEU A 327 -15.10 40.96 24.30
C LEU A 327 -16.56 41.01 24.77
N ASP A 328 -17.18 42.19 24.86
CA ASP A 328 -18.60 42.34 25.20
C ASP A 328 -19.53 41.96 24.03
N GLU A 329 -19.01 41.98 22.80
CA GLU A 329 -19.74 41.55 21.61
C GLU A 329 -19.66 40.01 21.44
N PRO A 330 -20.80 39.30 21.33
CA PRO A 330 -20.79 37.86 21.12
C PRO A 330 -20.21 37.48 19.75
N GLY A 331 -19.51 36.33 19.71
CA GLY A 331 -19.01 35.77 18.45
C GLY A 331 -20.13 35.23 17.55
N ASN A 332 -19.83 35.10 16.25
CA ASN A 332 -20.78 34.66 15.22
C ASN A 332 -20.68 33.16 14.87
N ARG A 333 -19.59 32.51 15.22
CA ARG A 333 -19.34 31.07 14.99
C ARG A 333 -18.47 30.50 16.10
N ASP A 334 -18.65 29.21 16.40
CA ASP A 334 -17.82 28.53 17.40
C ASP A 334 -16.36 28.50 16.94
N GLY A 335 -15.45 28.70 17.90
CA GLY A 335 -14.02 28.71 17.63
C GLY A 335 -13.50 30.02 17.01
N GLN A 336 -14.35 31.02 16.74
CA GLN A 336 -13.93 32.35 16.28
C GLN A 336 -12.88 32.92 17.23
N THR A 337 -11.77 33.41 16.69
CA THR A 337 -10.70 34.04 17.46
C THR A 337 -10.78 35.55 17.42
N ARG A 338 -10.35 36.20 18.51
CA ARG A 338 -10.11 37.65 18.59
C ARG A 338 -8.79 37.91 19.28
N LEU A 339 -8.09 38.94 18.82
CA LEU A 339 -6.89 39.47 19.44
C LEU A 339 -7.26 40.74 20.18
N ILE A 340 -6.87 40.80 21.45
CA ILE A 340 -7.16 41.92 22.34
C ILE A 340 -5.84 42.50 22.80
N ARG A 341 -5.67 43.81 22.62
CA ARG A 341 -4.52 44.53 23.13
C ARG A 341 -4.71 44.80 24.63
N GLU A 342 -3.74 44.37 25.42
CA GLU A 342 -3.65 44.61 26.86
C GLU A 342 -2.31 45.28 27.14
N ASP A 343 -2.33 46.60 27.38
CA ASP A 343 -1.16 47.44 27.67
C ASP A 343 0.08 47.13 26.80
N ASP A 344 0.96 46.22 27.24
CA ASP A 344 2.26 45.87 26.65
C ASP A 344 2.31 44.49 25.96
N HIS A 345 1.19 43.75 25.88
CA HIS A 345 1.11 42.47 25.19
C HIS A 345 -0.25 42.27 24.47
N VAL A 346 -0.33 41.23 23.63
CA VAL A 346 -1.56 40.86 22.94
C VAL A 346 -2.08 39.56 23.53
N GLU A 347 -3.36 39.53 23.88
CA GLU A 347 -4.04 38.32 24.36
C GLU A 347 -4.95 37.77 23.26
N ALA A 348 -5.01 36.46 23.11
CA ALA A 348 -5.94 35.82 22.20
C ALA A 348 -7.12 35.21 22.96
N TYR A 349 -8.31 35.41 22.41
CA TYR A 349 -9.56 34.88 22.93
C TYR A 349 -10.26 34.05 21.86
N GLN A 350 -11.03 33.06 22.30
CA GLN A 350 -11.88 32.23 21.44
C GLN A 350 -13.32 32.24 21.92
N TRP A 351 -14.26 32.41 21.00
CA TRP A 351 -15.69 32.31 21.27
C TRP A 351 -16.12 30.85 21.44
N SER A 352 -16.74 30.56 22.58
CA SER A 352 -17.45 29.29 22.80
C SER A 352 -18.95 29.54 22.64
N VAL A 353 -19.56 28.95 21.61
CA VAL A 353 -21.03 29.03 21.42
C VAL A 353 -21.74 28.30 22.56
N SER A 354 -21.19 27.16 22.99
CA SER A 354 -21.78 26.34 24.06
C SER A 354 -21.80 27.03 25.42
N GLU A 355 -20.82 27.89 25.70
CA GLU A 355 -20.72 28.61 26.98
C GLU A 355 -21.14 30.08 26.86
N ALA A 356 -21.44 30.55 25.64
CA ALA A 356 -21.82 31.92 25.33
C ALA A 356 -20.85 32.97 25.91
N ARG A 357 -19.54 32.69 25.87
CA ARG A 357 -18.48 33.58 26.38
C ARG A 357 -17.20 33.48 25.55
N TRP A 358 -16.39 34.54 25.63
CA TRP A 358 -15.00 34.52 25.18
C TRP A 358 -14.11 33.86 26.24
N MET A 359 -13.31 32.88 25.82
CA MET A 359 -12.33 32.20 26.67
C MET A 359 -10.93 32.64 26.27
N LYS A 360 -10.08 33.01 27.24
CA LYS A 360 -8.67 33.32 26.97
C LYS A 360 -7.96 32.02 26.57
N ILE A 361 -7.25 32.04 25.44
CA ILE A 361 -6.58 30.86 24.88
C ILE A 361 -5.06 31.00 24.82
N GLY A 362 -4.52 32.12 25.30
CA GLY A 362 -3.09 32.35 25.39
C GLY A 362 -2.67 33.81 25.18
N ASP A 363 -1.40 34.07 25.46
CA ASP A 363 -0.75 35.33 25.11
C ASP A 363 -0.09 35.18 23.74
N VAL A 364 -0.30 36.18 22.88
CA VAL A 364 0.32 36.28 21.57
C VAL A 364 1.61 37.06 21.72
N VAL A 365 2.71 36.35 21.57
CA VAL A 365 3.99 37.00 21.37
C VAL A 365 4.01 37.50 19.93
N GLY A 366 4.09 38.81 19.75
CA GLY A 366 4.44 39.35 18.44
C GLY A 366 5.70 38.65 17.96
N GLY A 367 5.82 38.42 16.64
CA GLY A 367 7.10 38.09 16.05
C GLY A 367 8.04 39.24 16.37
N SER A 368 8.67 39.20 17.54
CA SER A 368 9.66 40.16 17.96
C SER A 368 10.70 40.11 16.87
N SER A 369 10.97 41.28 16.31
CA SER A 369 12.07 41.58 15.43
C SER A 369 13.28 40.71 15.78
N GLN A 370 13.39 39.54 15.13
CA GLN A 370 14.67 38.93 14.92
C GLN A 370 15.41 40.01 14.17
N GLN A 371 16.41 40.60 14.82
CA GLN A 371 17.47 41.29 14.11
C GLN A 371 17.76 40.44 12.88
N LYS A 372 17.64 41.04 11.70
CA LYS A 372 18.16 40.45 10.46
C LYS A 372 19.58 39.98 10.79
N SER A 373 19.78 38.69 11.06
CA SER A 373 20.93 38.04 10.48
C SER A 373 20.64 38.12 8.99
N GLU A 374 21.27 39.08 8.33
CA GLU A 374 21.26 39.09 6.87
C GLU A 374 21.76 37.73 6.44
N ARG A 375 20.86 36.88 5.95
CA ARG A 375 21.21 35.57 5.41
C ARG A 375 22.34 35.77 4.42
N VAL A 376 23.46 35.12 4.68
CA VAL A 376 24.67 35.29 3.88
C VAL A 376 24.61 34.29 2.74
N MET A 377 24.64 34.78 1.52
CA MET A 377 24.71 33.93 0.32
C MET A 377 26.13 33.37 0.17
N TYR A 378 26.27 32.05 0.18
CA TYR A 378 27.54 31.34 0.02
C TYR A 378 27.34 30.14 -0.92
N GLU A 379 28.18 30.02 -1.97
CA GLU A 379 28.09 28.97 -3.00
C GLU A 379 26.68 28.81 -3.62
N GLY A 380 25.94 29.93 -3.79
CA GLY A 380 24.60 29.93 -4.39
C GLY A 380 23.47 29.47 -3.47
N LYS A 381 23.74 29.32 -2.17
CA LYS A 381 22.74 28.99 -1.13
C LYS A 381 22.77 30.04 -0.01
N GLU A 382 21.63 30.28 0.61
CA GLU A 382 21.50 31.19 1.75
C GLU A 382 21.80 30.45 3.06
N TYR A 383 22.59 31.07 3.94
CA TYR A 383 22.91 30.54 5.26
C TYR A 383 22.66 31.57 6.35
N ASP A 384 22.24 31.11 7.54
CA ASP A 384 22.09 31.99 8.70
C ASP A 384 23.46 32.53 9.19
N PHE A 385 24.52 31.71 9.12
CA PHE A 385 25.90 32.07 9.44
C PHE A 385 26.88 31.51 8.42
N VAL A 386 27.95 32.25 8.15
CA VAL A 386 29.13 31.74 7.44
C VAL A 386 30.36 32.11 8.25
N PHE A 387 30.82 31.17 9.08
CA PHE A 387 31.98 31.35 9.93
C PHE A 387 33.27 31.24 9.12
N THR A 388 34.31 31.97 9.53
CA THR A 388 35.66 31.81 8.97
C THR A 388 36.50 31.07 10.00
N ILE A 389 36.99 29.89 9.64
CA ILE A 389 37.77 29.00 10.51
C ILE A 389 39.21 28.95 10.01
N ASP A 390 40.12 29.34 10.89
CA ASP A 390 41.57 29.25 10.67
C ASP A 390 42.08 27.97 11.31
N VAL A 391 42.45 27.00 10.47
CA VAL A 391 42.77 25.64 10.95
C VAL A 391 44.24 25.50 11.38
N ASN A 392 45.11 26.47 11.08
CA ASN A 392 46.49 26.56 11.58
C ASN A 392 46.99 28.02 11.59
N GLU A 393 47.86 28.40 12.53
CA GLU A 393 48.53 29.72 12.54
C GLU A 393 49.28 29.95 11.22
N GLY A 394 48.69 30.74 10.31
CA GLY A 394 49.24 31.08 8.99
C GLY A 394 48.71 30.30 7.78
N GLY A 395 47.72 29.41 7.96
CA GLY A 395 47.06 28.69 6.86
C GLY A 395 45.92 29.48 6.18
N PRO A 396 45.40 29.03 5.02
CA PRO A 396 44.25 29.66 4.38
C PRO A 396 42.99 29.50 5.23
N SER A 397 42.28 30.60 5.42
CA SER A 397 41.03 30.64 6.17
C SER A 397 39.90 29.98 5.37
N MET A 398 39.13 29.11 6.03
CA MET A 398 38.07 28.33 5.38
C MET A 398 36.69 28.75 5.88
N LYS A 399 35.71 28.79 4.97
CA LYS A 399 34.35 29.20 5.31
C LYS A 399 33.50 27.99 5.70
N LEU A 400 32.92 28.04 6.90
CA LEU A 400 31.95 27.09 7.42
C LEU A 400 30.55 27.73 7.35
N PRO A 401 29.75 27.41 6.32
CA PRO A 401 28.35 27.80 6.29
C PRO A 401 27.54 26.96 7.28
N TYR A 402 26.62 27.58 8.01
CA TYR A 402 25.80 26.94 9.03
C TYR A 402 24.42 27.59 9.10
N ASN A 403 23.37 26.78 9.09
CA ASN A 403 22.02 27.22 9.43
C ASN A 403 21.69 26.87 10.88
N VAL A 404 20.90 27.70 11.56
CA VAL A 404 20.47 27.44 12.95
C VAL A 404 19.66 26.13 13.06
N THR A 405 19.07 25.68 11.94
CA THR A 405 18.32 24.43 11.83
C THR A 405 19.20 23.19 11.60
N GLU A 406 20.49 23.34 11.34
CA GLU A 406 21.41 22.23 11.08
C GLU A 406 22.03 21.72 12.39
N ASP A 407 22.31 20.41 12.46
CA ASP A 407 23.01 19.86 13.62
C ASP A 407 24.48 20.31 13.63
N PRO A 408 24.98 20.94 14.72
CA PRO A 408 26.35 21.44 14.80
C PRO A 408 27.40 20.34 14.61
N TRP A 409 27.11 19.12 15.07
CA TRP A 409 28.05 18.00 15.00
C TRP A 409 28.15 17.44 13.58
N LEU A 410 27.02 17.28 12.90
CA LEU A 410 26.98 16.86 11.51
C LEU A 410 27.58 17.92 10.59
N THR A 411 27.31 19.21 10.86
CA THR A 411 27.91 20.32 10.09
C THR A 411 29.42 20.37 10.28
N ALA A 412 29.91 20.24 11.52
CA ALA A 412 31.34 20.14 11.81
C ALA A 412 31.97 18.92 11.13
N HIS A 413 31.31 17.75 11.15
CA HIS A 413 31.78 16.54 10.50
C HIS A 413 31.89 16.72 8.98
N ASN A 414 30.84 17.23 8.35
CA ASN A 414 30.81 17.50 6.91
C ASN A 414 31.84 18.56 6.51
N PHE A 415 32.03 19.59 7.34
CA PHE A 415 33.06 20.61 7.12
C PHE A 415 34.47 20.02 7.17
N LEU A 416 34.77 19.18 8.17
CA LEU A 416 36.07 18.52 8.28
C LEU A 416 36.30 17.58 7.10
N GLN A 417 35.30 16.80 6.71
CA GLN A 417 35.37 15.89 5.58
C GLN A 417 35.54 16.63 4.24
N LYS A 418 34.78 17.72 4.02
CA LYS A 418 34.84 18.52 2.77
C LYS A 418 36.20 19.18 2.58
N ASN A 419 36.90 19.50 3.66
CA ASN A 419 38.19 20.19 3.63
C ASN A 419 39.38 19.27 3.96
N ASP A 420 39.19 17.94 3.96
CA ASP A 420 40.22 16.93 4.26
C ASP A 420 40.96 17.18 5.59
N LEU A 421 40.21 17.60 6.62
CA LEU A 421 40.73 17.90 7.96
C LEU A 421 40.57 16.71 8.91
N SER A 422 41.47 16.64 9.90
CA SER A 422 41.49 15.52 10.84
C SER A 422 40.18 15.44 11.66
N PRO A 423 39.55 14.25 11.78
CA PRO A 423 38.36 14.04 12.61
C PRO A 423 38.55 14.37 14.09
N MET A 424 39.80 14.47 14.58
CA MET A 424 40.08 14.83 15.97
C MET A 424 39.64 16.26 16.34
N PHE A 425 39.43 17.13 15.35
CA PHE A 425 38.94 18.50 15.56
C PHE A 425 37.41 18.60 15.61
N LEU A 426 36.69 17.47 15.53
CA LEU A 426 35.23 17.44 15.50
C LEU A 426 34.63 18.15 16.71
N ASP A 427 35.07 17.79 17.93
CA ASP A 427 34.59 18.41 19.16
C ASP A 427 34.88 19.91 19.17
N GLN A 428 36.06 20.33 18.70
CA GLN A 428 36.47 21.73 18.69
C GLN A 428 35.64 22.56 17.72
N VAL A 429 35.40 22.06 16.50
CA VAL A 429 34.60 22.76 15.47
C VAL A 429 33.12 22.75 15.85
N ALA A 430 32.59 21.64 16.36
CA ALA A 430 31.20 21.56 16.82
C ALA A 430 30.97 22.52 18.00
N ASN A 431 31.85 22.52 18.99
CA ASN A 431 31.74 23.46 20.11
C ASN A 431 31.96 24.91 19.69
N PHE A 432 32.81 25.18 18.69
CA PHE A 432 32.95 26.52 18.11
C PHE A 432 31.65 27.00 17.44
N ILE A 433 30.98 26.15 16.65
CA ILE A 433 29.66 26.46 16.07
C ILE A 433 28.68 26.74 17.19
N ILE A 434 28.61 25.86 18.19
CA ILE A 434 27.71 26.00 19.34
C ILE A 434 27.99 27.33 20.07
N GLU A 435 29.25 27.66 20.36
CA GLU A 435 29.63 28.88 21.07
C GLU A 435 29.35 30.16 20.31
N ASN A 436 29.63 30.20 19.01
CA ASN A 436 29.40 31.39 18.19
C ASN A 436 27.94 31.55 17.77
N THR A 437 27.09 30.57 18.08
CA THR A 437 25.64 30.63 17.88
C THR A 437 24.86 30.73 19.20
N LYS A 438 25.54 30.75 20.37
CA LYS A 438 24.96 30.84 21.74
C LYS A 438 24.17 32.13 22.06
N GLY A 439 24.02 33.05 21.10
CA GLY A 439 23.15 34.23 21.20
C GLY A 439 21.92 34.16 20.30
N HIS A 440 21.86 33.19 19.38
CA HIS A 440 20.71 32.88 18.52
C HIS A 440 19.99 31.60 18.95
N THR A 441 20.39 31.05 20.10
CA THR A 441 19.68 29.99 20.81
C THR A 441 18.35 30.52 21.35
N LEU A 442 17.28 30.24 20.62
CA LEU A 442 15.95 30.09 21.20
C LEU A 442 16.01 28.94 22.23
N GLY A 443 16.09 29.28 23.52
CA GLY A 443 15.90 28.33 24.61
C GLY A 443 14.42 27.95 24.77
N PRO A 444 14.12 26.79 25.37
CA PRO A 444 13.61 25.63 24.66
C PRO A 444 12.09 25.68 24.49
N ALA A 445 11.67 25.72 23.24
CA ALA A 445 10.46 25.05 22.78
C ALA A 445 10.94 24.03 21.74
N PRO A 446 10.38 22.81 21.68
CA PRO A 446 10.77 21.80 20.70
C PRO A 446 10.26 22.21 19.31
N SER A 447 10.83 23.25 18.72
CA SER A 447 10.70 23.50 17.30
C SER A 447 11.76 22.68 16.58
N SER A 448 11.64 21.36 16.70
CA SER A 448 11.88 20.49 15.56
C SER A 448 11.00 21.06 14.45
N SER A 449 11.60 21.80 13.51
CA SER A 449 10.98 21.92 12.20
C SER A 449 10.92 20.50 11.67
N ASP A 450 9.71 19.99 11.66
CA ASP A 450 9.39 18.62 11.37
C ASP A 450 9.66 18.34 9.88
N PRO A 451 10.64 17.49 9.52
CA PRO A 451 10.79 17.03 8.14
C PRO A 451 9.54 16.27 7.66
N PHE A 452 8.60 15.97 8.55
CA PHE A 452 7.38 15.25 8.29
C PHE A 452 6.24 16.21 7.79
N THR A 453 6.29 17.55 7.92
CA THR A 453 5.21 18.46 7.44
C THR A 453 5.40 19.14 6.07
N GLY A 454 6.50 18.86 5.37
CA GLY A 454 6.61 19.11 3.92
C GLY A 454 6.59 20.59 3.52
N SER A 455 7.72 21.28 3.60
CA SER A 455 7.93 22.57 2.94
C SER A 455 9.04 22.46 1.88
N GLY A 456 8.66 22.09 0.65
CA GLY A 456 9.57 22.01 -0.49
C GLY A 456 8.82 22.15 -1.82
N ARG A 457 8.65 23.40 -2.28
CA ARG A 457 8.02 23.77 -3.56
C ARG A 457 8.86 23.25 -4.74
N TYR A 458 8.27 22.40 -5.58
CA TYR A 458 8.75 22.11 -6.93
C TYR A 458 7.61 22.36 -7.92
N ILE A 459 7.85 23.25 -8.88
CA ILE A 459 6.91 23.64 -9.95
C ILE A 459 7.45 23.06 -11.26
N PRO A 460 6.68 22.22 -11.98
CA PRO A 460 6.90 22.04 -13.41
C PRO A 460 5.90 22.87 -14.21
N GLY A 461 6.44 23.80 -14.98
CA GLY A 461 5.73 24.53 -16.03
C GLY A 461 5.50 23.69 -17.29
N ALA A 462 4.46 24.08 -18.00
CA ALA A 462 3.87 23.48 -19.19
C ALA A 462 4.73 23.54 -20.45
N SER A 463 4.47 22.63 -21.39
CA SER A 463 4.30 23.00 -22.80
C SER A 463 3.32 22.04 -23.49
N ASP A 464 2.34 22.66 -24.13
CA ASP A 464 1.33 22.13 -25.03
C ASP A 464 1.89 22.26 -26.46
N ASP A 465 1.72 21.26 -27.33
CA ASP A 465 1.32 21.56 -28.71
C ASP A 465 0.77 20.33 -29.45
N GLY A 466 -0.33 20.56 -30.18
CA GLY A 466 -1.23 19.54 -30.69
C GLY A 466 -0.93 19.04 -32.10
N LEU A 467 -1.84 18.22 -32.64
CA LEU A 467 -2.44 18.38 -33.98
C LEU A 467 -3.57 17.38 -34.21
N ARG A 468 -4.62 17.89 -34.88
CA ARG A 468 -5.90 17.26 -35.23
C ARG A 468 -5.86 16.57 -36.61
N GLY A 469 -6.82 15.66 -36.80
CA GLY A 469 -7.38 15.23 -38.10
C GLY A 469 -7.23 13.73 -38.30
N GLY A 470 -8.21 12.93 -38.76
CA GLY A 470 -9.54 13.14 -39.30
C GLY A 470 -10.15 11.74 -39.55
N ALA A 471 -11.47 11.68 -39.70
CA ALA A 471 -12.27 10.46 -39.79
C ALA A 471 -11.88 9.47 -40.90
N ALA A 472 -12.03 8.17 -40.65
CA ALA A 472 -12.75 7.21 -41.51
C ALA A 472 -12.75 5.79 -40.90
N ASP A 473 -13.96 5.25 -40.70
CA ASP A 473 -14.26 3.81 -40.62
C ASP A 473 -14.08 3.18 -42.02
N PRO A 474 -13.45 2.00 -42.14
CA PRO A 474 -14.20 0.91 -42.77
C PRO A 474 -13.87 -0.49 -42.21
N PHE A 475 -14.79 -1.05 -41.46
CA PHE A 475 -15.01 -2.50 -41.42
C PHE A 475 -15.33 -3.02 -42.83
N THR A 476 -14.50 -3.92 -43.36
CA THR A 476 -14.86 -5.25 -43.92
C THR A 476 -13.74 -5.77 -44.82
N GLY A 477 -13.00 -6.76 -44.31
CA GLY A 477 -12.01 -7.52 -45.07
C GLY A 477 -11.92 -8.92 -44.48
N ALA A 478 -12.44 -9.91 -45.20
CA ALA A 478 -12.63 -11.29 -44.78
C ALA A 478 -11.30 -12.05 -44.60
N GLY A 479 -11.33 -13.08 -43.73
CA GLY A 479 -10.26 -14.10 -43.63
C GLY A 479 -9.86 -14.49 -42.20
N ARG A 480 -10.81 -14.98 -41.38
CA ARG A 480 -10.50 -15.36 -39.98
C ARG A 480 -9.99 -16.80 -39.90
N TYR A 481 -8.67 -16.95 -39.80
CA TYR A 481 -8.02 -18.17 -39.30
C TYR A 481 -8.17 -18.25 -37.77
N ILE A 482 -8.73 -19.34 -37.26
CA ILE A 482 -8.86 -19.65 -35.83
C ILE A 482 -8.19 -21.01 -35.61
N PRO A 483 -7.05 -21.09 -34.89
CA PRO A 483 -6.42 -22.38 -34.60
C PRO A 483 -7.26 -23.20 -33.61
N GLY A 484 -7.75 -24.37 -34.04
CA GLY A 484 -8.27 -25.42 -33.17
C GLY A 484 -9.67 -25.93 -33.50
N SER A 485 -9.79 -26.93 -34.38
CA SER A 485 -10.79 -28.01 -34.32
C SER A 485 -10.58 -28.99 -35.49
N GLY A 486 -10.26 -30.24 -35.18
CA GLY A 486 -10.18 -31.35 -36.13
C GLY A 486 -10.42 -32.68 -35.39
N PRO A 487 -11.09 -33.68 -36.00
CA PRO A 487 -11.63 -34.83 -35.28
C PRO A 487 -10.58 -35.93 -35.05
N SER A 488 -10.70 -36.64 -33.93
CA SER A 488 -9.80 -37.72 -33.49
C SER A 488 -10.26 -39.11 -33.98
N PRO A 489 -9.35 -40.03 -34.37
CA PRO A 489 -9.60 -41.47 -34.50
C PRO A 489 -9.20 -42.23 -33.20
N PRO A 490 -9.49 -43.55 -33.07
CA PRO A 490 -9.65 -44.19 -31.75
C PRO A 490 -8.38 -44.86 -31.18
N GLY A 491 -8.17 -44.63 -29.87
CA GLY A 491 -7.92 -45.64 -28.82
C GLY A 491 -6.57 -46.34 -28.67
N SER A 492 -5.93 -46.19 -27.50
CA SER A 492 -5.51 -47.29 -26.62
C SER A 492 -5.25 -46.78 -25.18
N ALA A 493 -5.46 -47.65 -24.19
CA ALA A 493 -5.79 -47.32 -22.79
C ALA A 493 -4.60 -47.01 -21.87
N GLY A 494 -4.75 -45.97 -21.03
CA GLY A 494 -3.92 -45.68 -19.86
C GLY A 494 -4.36 -44.36 -19.19
N VAL A 495 -4.80 -44.45 -17.92
CA VAL A 495 -5.14 -43.39 -16.92
C VAL A 495 -5.47 -41.99 -17.48
N ALA A 496 -6.75 -41.62 -17.49
CA ALA A 496 -7.26 -40.38 -18.09
C ALA A 496 -7.04 -39.12 -17.22
N ASP A 497 -6.45 -38.09 -17.83
CA ASP A 497 -6.35 -36.73 -17.30
C ASP A 497 -7.63 -35.90 -17.63
N PRO A 498 -8.27 -35.21 -16.67
CA PRO A 498 -9.46 -34.39 -16.89
C PRO A 498 -9.33 -33.26 -17.92
N PHE A 499 -8.12 -32.90 -18.33
CA PHE A 499 -7.85 -31.78 -19.24
C PHE A 499 -7.63 -32.18 -20.71
N THR A 500 -7.60 -33.48 -21.05
CA THR A 500 -7.25 -33.96 -22.40
C THR A 500 -8.33 -34.76 -23.16
N GLY A 501 -9.54 -34.86 -22.62
CA GLY A 501 -10.77 -35.13 -23.40
C GLY A 501 -11.19 -36.60 -23.54
N GLY A 502 -12.44 -36.86 -23.14
CA GLY A 502 -13.17 -38.12 -23.34
C GLY A 502 -14.31 -38.27 -22.32
N SER A 503 -15.52 -37.83 -22.66
CA SER A 503 -16.71 -37.96 -21.81
C SER A 503 -17.14 -39.43 -21.63
N ALA A 504 -17.56 -39.81 -20.42
CA ALA A 504 -18.48 -40.93 -20.22
C ALA A 504 -19.39 -40.69 -19.01
N TYR A 505 -20.70 -40.74 -19.27
CA TYR A 505 -21.77 -40.89 -18.29
C TYR A 505 -21.70 -42.28 -17.64
N SER A 506 -21.94 -42.34 -16.33
CA SER A 506 -22.38 -43.55 -15.65
C SER A 506 -23.23 -43.17 -14.43
N SER A 507 -24.53 -43.40 -14.54
CA SER A 507 -25.50 -43.30 -13.45
C SER A 507 -25.37 -44.50 -12.50
N ALA A 508 -24.96 -44.26 -11.25
CA ALA A 508 -25.30 -45.15 -10.14
C ALA A 508 -25.21 -44.39 -8.81
N SER A 509 -26.36 -44.26 -8.16
CA SER A 509 -26.52 -43.78 -6.80
C SER A 509 -25.78 -44.68 -5.81
N ASN A 510 -24.74 -44.17 -5.15
CA ASN A 510 -24.37 -44.66 -3.83
C ASN A 510 -23.58 -43.61 -3.05
N ARG A 511 -23.83 -43.53 -1.74
CA ARG A 511 -23.23 -42.57 -0.79
C ARG A 511 -21.69 -42.51 -0.96
N GLN A 512 -21.17 -41.41 -1.49
CA GLN A 512 -19.73 -41.19 -1.65
C GLN A 512 -19.25 -40.14 -0.63
N THR A 513 -18.32 -40.54 0.23
CA THR A 513 -17.26 -39.64 0.70
C THR A 513 -16.71 -38.90 -0.52
N ARG A 514 -16.87 -37.57 -0.59
CA ARG A 514 -16.42 -36.76 -1.73
C ARG A 514 -14.89 -36.81 -1.80
N THR A 515 -14.33 -37.82 -2.47
CA THR A 515 -12.90 -37.88 -2.74
C THR A 515 -12.57 -36.76 -3.74
N ASN A 516 -11.71 -35.82 -3.34
CA ASN A 516 -11.29 -34.74 -4.21
C ASN A 516 -10.42 -35.29 -5.35
N ILE A 517 -10.95 -35.27 -6.57
CA ILE A 517 -10.27 -35.74 -7.78
C ILE A 517 -9.69 -34.59 -8.63
N TYR A 518 -9.96 -33.34 -8.24
CA TYR A 518 -9.67 -32.17 -9.05
C TYR A 518 -8.34 -31.51 -8.67
N PHE A 519 -8.06 -31.38 -7.37
CA PHE A 519 -6.83 -30.79 -6.84
C PHE A 519 -6.34 -31.57 -5.59
N PRO A 520 -5.04 -31.51 -5.27
CA PRO A 520 -3.98 -30.72 -5.91
C PRO A 520 -3.52 -31.29 -7.26
N LYS A 521 -3.08 -30.41 -8.17
CA LYS A 521 -2.44 -30.78 -9.45
C LYS A 521 -0.95 -30.44 -9.43
N THR A 522 -0.11 -31.43 -9.69
CA THR A 522 1.36 -31.27 -9.72
C THR A 522 1.94 -31.17 -11.12
N ASP A 523 1.26 -31.72 -12.12
CA ASP A 523 1.75 -31.76 -13.49
C ASP A 523 1.51 -30.45 -14.21
N GLY A 524 2.53 -29.95 -14.91
CA GLY A 524 2.42 -28.76 -15.74
C GLY A 524 1.55 -29.03 -16.97
N VAL A 525 0.51 -28.23 -17.14
CA VAL A 525 -0.41 -28.34 -18.27
C VAL A 525 0.12 -27.53 -19.45
N THR A 526 0.22 -28.17 -20.62
CA THR A 526 0.83 -27.63 -21.85
C THR A 526 -0.19 -27.48 -22.98
N PHE A 527 0.13 -26.62 -23.95
CA PHE A 527 -0.61 -26.41 -25.18
C PHE A 527 0.09 -27.09 -26.35
N GLU A 528 -0.33 -28.32 -26.65
CA GLU A 528 0.37 -29.21 -27.56
C GLU A 528 -0.27 -29.31 -28.95
N GLN A 529 -1.57 -29.00 -29.06
CA GLN A 529 -2.29 -29.13 -30.32
C GLN A 529 -1.74 -28.15 -31.36
N ALA A 530 -1.44 -28.67 -32.55
CA ALA A 530 -0.88 -27.93 -33.66
C ALA A 530 -1.31 -28.54 -35.01
N ASN A 531 -1.37 -27.69 -36.04
CA ASN A 531 -1.43 -28.12 -37.42
C ASN A 531 -0.23 -27.52 -38.16
N ALA A 532 0.85 -28.28 -38.26
CA ALA A 532 2.11 -27.80 -38.82
C ALA A 532 1.93 -27.25 -40.25
N THR A 533 1.13 -27.91 -41.07
CA THR A 533 0.83 -27.46 -42.44
C THR A 533 0.18 -26.07 -42.47
N GLN A 534 -0.78 -25.80 -41.58
CA GLN A 534 -1.43 -24.48 -41.51
C GLN A 534 -0.51 -23.39 -40.98
N ILE A 535 0.33 -23.71 -39.98
CA ILE A 535 1.33 -22.78 -39.43
C ILE A 535 2.31 -22.37 -40.53
N LEU A 536 2.84 -23.33 -41.28
CA LEU A 536 3.80 -23.08 -42.37
C LEU A 536 3.16 -22.34 -43.54
N ALA A 537 1.92 -22.70 -43.91
CA ALA A 537 1.19 -21.98 -44.95
C ALA A 537 1.02 -20.50 -44.57
N LYS A 538 0.64 -20.22 -43.32
CA LYS A 538 0.45 -18.84 -42.85
C LYS A 538 1.76 -18.07 -42.72
N LEU A 539 2.84 -18.72 -42.29
CA LEU A 539 4.18 -18.14 -42.26
C LEU A 539 4.62 -17.71 -43.67
N LYS A 540 4.48 -18.59 -44.66
CA LYS A 540 4.84 -18.31 -46.06
C LYS A 540 3.96 -17.22 -46.67
N GLU A 541 2.66 -17.24 -46.40
CA GLU A 541 1.71 -16.21 -46.84
C GLU A 541 2.11 -14.82 -46.33
N LEU A 542 2.33 -14.67 -45.01
CA LEU A 542 2.68 -13.38 -44.41
C LEU A 542 4.08 -12.92 -44.82
N ASN A 543 5.02 -13.85 -45.00
CA ASN A 543 6.36 -13.51 -45.48
C ASN A 543 6.33 -12.96 -46.92
N GLY A 544 5.49 -13.56 -47.78
CA GLY A 544 5.29 -13.08 -49.15
C GLY A 544 4.69 -11.68 -49.23
N GLY A 545 3.85 -11.31 -48.25
CA GLY A 545 3.26 -9.97 -48.12
C GLY A 545 4.10 -8.96 -47.33
N ALA A 546 5.20 -9.37 -46.71
CA ALA A 546 5.99 -8.50 -45.84
C ALA A 546 6.83 -7.47 -46.63
N PRO A 547 7.06 -6.27 -46.06
CA PRO A 547 8.04 -5.30 -46.56
C PRO A 547 9.42 -5.94 -46.75
N GLU A 548 10.21 -5.45 -47.70
CA GLU A 548 11.50 -6.04 -48.07
C GLU A 548 12.47 -6.16 -46.88
N GLU A 549 12.50 -5.14 -46.01
CA GLU A 549 13.28 -5.08 -44.77
C GLU A 549 12.90 -6.15 -43.72
N HIS A 550 11.69 -6.71 -43.82
CA HIS A 550 11.19 -7.73 -42.91
C HIS A 550 11.03 -9.09 -43.60
N ARG A 551 11.31 -9.23 -44.89
CA ARG A 551 11.15 -10.49 -45.59
C ARG A 551 12.22 -11.50 -45.17
N LEU A 552 11.78 -12.64 -44.65
CA LEU A 552 12.63 -13.79 -44.32
C LEU A 552 13.10 -14.47 -45.61
N SER A 553 14.36 -14.89 -45.65
CA SER A 553 14.91 -15.66 -46.77
C SER A 553 14.38 -17.09 -46.78
N GLU A 554 14.47 -17.76 -47.94
CA GLU A 554 14.10 -19.18 -48.08
C GLU A 554 14.89 -20.09 -47.13
N GLU A 555 16.15 -19.74 -46.82
CA GLU A 555 16.96 -20.46 -45.82
C GLU A 555 16.35 -20.37 -44.42
N VAL A 556 15.91 -19.16 -44.02
CA VAL A 556 15.26 -18.96 -42.71
C VAL A 556 13.93 -19.70 -42.64
N LEU A 557 13.11 -19.62 -43.71
CA LEU A 557 11.84 -20.35 -43.79
C LEU A 557 12.04 -21.86 -43.72
N GLY A 558 13.03 -22.39 -44.44
CA GLY A 558 13.40 -23.81 -44.41
C GLY A 558 13.88 -24.25 -43.03
N GLY A 559 14.67 -23.42 -42.34
CA GLY A 559 15.11 -23.69 -40.96
C GLY A 559 13.96 -23.75 -39.96
N LEU A 560 12.99 -22.83 -40.05
CA LEU A 560 11.79 -22.82 -39.21
C LEU A 560 10.87 -24.02 -39.51
N GLU A 561 10.77 -24.42 -40.79
CA GLU A 561 10.01 -25.60 -41.21
C GLU A 561 10.60 -26.89 -40.64
N GLN A 562 11.91 -27.08 -40.75
CA GLN A 562 12.61 -28.23 -40.15
C GLN A 562 12.44 -28.28 -38.63
N LEU A 563 12.59 -27.13 -37.97
CA LEU A 563 12.40 -27.03 -36.52
C LEU A 563 10.97 -27.41 -36.11
N LEU A 564 9.96 -26.88 -36.79
CA LEU A 564 8.56 -27.18 -36.48
C LEU A 564 8.24 -28.66 -36.64
N LEU A 565 8.74 -29.30 -37.70
CA LEU A 565 8.55 -30.73 -37.93
C LEU A 565 9.23 -31.56 -36.83
N ALA A 566 10.47 -31.21 -36.45
CA ALA A 566 11.20 -31.88 -35.38
C ALA A 566 10.49 -31.81 -34.02
N VAL A 567 9.84 -30.69 -33.69
CA VAL A 567 9.16 -30.50 -32.38
C VAL A 567 7.71 -30.98 -32.37
N CYS A 568 7.08 -31.21 -33.53
CA CYS A 568 5.73 -31.77 -33.61
C CYS A 568 5.71 -33.32 -33.61
N ASP A 569 6.76 -33.97 -34.11
CA ASP A 569 6.87 -35.44 -34.14
C ASP A 569 7.53 -36.02 -32.87
N LEU A 570 6.86 -35.85 -31.73
CA LEU A 570 7.36 -36.38 -30.45
C LEU A 570 7.00 -37.87 -30.22
N LYS A 571 6.22 -38.50 -31.12
CA LYS A 571 5.64 -39.84 -30.89
C LYS A 571 5.61 -40.80 -32.11
N GLY A 572 6.15 -40.47 -33.29
CA GLY A 572 6.01 -41.42 -34.41
C GLY A 572 6.95 -41.30 -35.62
N SER A 573 7.89 -42.26 -35.67
CA SER A 573 8.27 -43.02 -36.88
C SER A 573 9.30 -42.46 -37.88
N GLN A 574 9.82 -41.24 -37.74
CA GLN A 574 11.00 -40.81 -38.52
C GLN A 574 12.11 -40.32 -37.60
N GLN A 575 13.35 -40.77 -37.83
CA GLN A 575 14.55 -40.24 -37.18
C GLN A 575 14.78 -38.79 -37.65
N LEU A 576 13.98 -37.86 -37.16
CA LEU A 576 14.22 -36.43 -37.32
C LEU A 576 15.34 -36.03 -36.36
N GLN A 577 16.34 -35.32 -36.88
CA GLN A 577 17.47 -34.85 -36.09
C GLN A 577 16.99 -33.86 -35.01
N PRO A 578 17.63 -33.83 -33.83
CA PRO A 578 17.31 -32.87 -32.79
C PRO A 578 17.43 -31.41 -33.30
N PRO A 579 16.64 -30.47 -32.76
CA PRO A 579 16.78 -29.05 -33.03
C PRO A 579 18.21 -28.55 -32.87
N THR A 580 18.78 -27.95 -33.92
CA THR A 580 20.13 -27.39 -33.89
C THR A 580 20.17 -25.99 -33.26
N ASP A 581 21.33 -25.59 -32.72
CA ASP A 581 21.51 -24.23 -32.17
C ASP A 581 21.23 -23.14 -33.21
N GLN A 582 21.57 -23.37 -34.47
CA GLN A 582 21.26 -22.45 -35.56
C GLN A 582 19.75 -22.27 -35.73
N GLN A 583 18.98 -23.37 -35.74
CA GLN A 583 17.52 -23.32 -35.83
C GLN A 583 16.89 -22.61 -34.63
N ILE A 584 17.41 -22.83 -33.42
CA ILE A 584 16.92 -22.16 -32.20
C ILE A 584 17.20 -20.66 -32.24
N ASN A 585 18.39 -20.25 -32.68
CA ASN A 585 18.75 -18.84 -32.83
C ASN A 585 17.91 -18.15 -33.92
N LEU A 586 17.63 -18.84 -35.03
CA LEU A 586 16.72 -18.35 -36.07
C LEU A 586 15.31 -18.13 -35.52
N LEU A 587 14.79 -19.08 -34.74
CA LEU A 587 13.49 -18.95 -34.09
C LEU A 587 13.43 -17.74 -33.14
N LEU A 588 14.45 -17.54 -32.30
CA LEU A 588 14.49 -16.41 -31.37
C LEU A 588 14.56 -15.06 -32.12
N LYS A 589 15.37 -14.99 -33.17
CA LYS A 589 15.49 -13.78 -34.00
C LYS A 589 14.18 -13.46 -34.71
N THR A 590 13.55 -14.46 -35.32
CA THR A 590 12.27 -14.29 -36.04
C THR A 590 11.09 -14.05 -35.11
N ALA A 591 11.19 -14.39 -33.82
CA ALA A 591 10.16 -14.02 -32.84
C ALA A 591 10.01 -12.50 -32.65
N HIS A 592 10.98 -11.70 -33.10
CA HIS A 592 10.94 -10.23 -33.10
C HIS A 592 10.40 -9.64 -34.42
N TRP A 593 9.73 -10.45 -35.24
CA TRP A 593 9.04 -9.95 -36.43
C TRP A 593 8.00 -8.87 -36.05
N PRO A 594 7.61 -7.98 -36.99
CA PRO A 594 6.57 -6.98 -36.75
C PRO A 594 5.31 -7.62 -36.16
N GLU A 595 4.74 -6.95 -35.15
CA GLU A 595 3.63 -7.50 -34.35
C GLU A 595 2.43 -7.93 -35.21
N ASP A 596 2.26 -7.34 -36.38
CA ASP A 596 1.17 -7.64 -37.28
C ASP A 596 1.27 -8.98 -38.00
N ILE A 597 2.49 -9.51 -38.12
CA ILE A 597 2.78 -10.74 -38.87
C ILE A 597 3.51 -11.82 -38.07
N VAL A 598 3.94 -11.55 -36.84
CA VAL A 598 4.78 -12.45 -36.03
C VAL A 598 4.09 -13.73 -35.54
N PHE A 599 2.75 -13.77 -35.50
CA PHE A 599 2.02 -14.84 -34.82
C PHE A 599 2.32 -16.28 -35.33
N PRO A 600 2.60 -16.57 -36.61
CA PRO A 600 2.98 -17.94 -37.00
C PRO A 600 4.30 -18.37 -36.37
N VAL A 601 5.26 -17.44 -36.22
CA VAL A 601 6.54 -17.71 -35.56
C VAL A 601 6.33 -17.96 -34.06
N LEU A 602 5.45 -17.19 -33.41
CA LEU A 602 5.08 -17.44 -32.02
C LEU A 602 4.39 -18.81 -31.83
N ASP A 603 3.63 -19.26 -32.84
CA ASP A 603 3.00 -20.58 -32.84
C ASP A 603 4.04 -21.71 -32.91
N ILE A 604 5.10 -21.53 -33.71
CA ILE A 604 6.28 -22.42 -33.72
C ILE A 604 6.99 -22.37 -32.36
N LEU A 605 7.23 -21.16 -31.82
CA LEU A 605 7.94 -20.95 -30.57
C LEU A 605 7.27 -21.65 -29.39
N ARG A 606 5.95 -21.54 -29.24
CA ARG A 606 5.24 -22.23 -28.15
C ARG A 606 5.39 -23.74 -28.24
N LEU A 607 5.48 -24.31 -29.44
CA LEU A 607 5.64 -25.76 -29.63
C LEU A 607 7.08 -26.16 -29.33
N ALA A 608 8.03 -25.39 -29.85
CA ALA A 608 9.46 -25.67 -29.72
C ALA A 608 9.94 -25.63 -28.28
N VAL A 609 9.46 -24.69 -27.45
CA VAL A 609 9.93 -24.55 -26.05
C VAL A 609 9.58 -25.74 -25.14
N ARG A 610 8.73 -26.66 -25.61
CA ARG A 610 8.45 -27.94 -24.93
C ARG A 610 9.58 -28.95 -25.11
N HIS A 611 10.35 -28.84 -26.20
CA HIS A 611 11.46 -29.74 -26.48
C HIS A 611 12.60 -29.50 -25.46
N PRO A 612 13.15 -30.54 -24.80
CA PRO A 612 14.12 -30.36 -23.72
C PRO A 612 15.34 -29.51 -24.09
N GLU A 613 15.91 -29.70 -25.28
CA GLU A 613 17.08 -28.94 -25.74
C GLU A 613 16.74 -27.48 -26.04
N VAL A 614 15.59 -27.22 -26.66
CA VAL A 614 15.13 -25.87 -26.96
C VAL A 614 14.83 -25.12 -25.66
N ASN A 615 14.17 -25.77 -24.70
CA ASN A 615 13.92 -25.20 -23.37
C ASN A 615 15.23 -24.91 -22.64
N ALA A 616 16.19 -25.84 -22.70
CA ALA A 616 17.48 -25.66 -22.06
C ALA A 616 18.19 -24.43 -22.63
N ARG A 617 18.17 -24.23 -23.96
CA ARG A 617 18.78 -23.06 -24.58
C ARG A 617 18.01 -21.77 -24.27
N LEU A 618 16.74 -21.73 -24.65
CA LEU A 618 15.93 -20.50 -24.62
C LEU A 618 15.56 -20.02 -23.23
N CYS A 619 15.45 -20.92 -22.24
CA CYS A 619 15.05 -20.56 -20.88
C CYS A 619 16.25 -20.40 -19.91
N GLY A 620 17.49 -20.43 -20.42
CA GLY A 620 18.70 -20.34 -19.60
C GLY A 620 19.29 -18.92 -19.53
N GLY A 621 19.84 -18.55 -18.37
CA GLY A 621 20.66 -17.34 -18.21
C GLY A 621 19.96 -16.05 -18.64
N SER A 622 20.73 -15.13 -19.26
CA SER A 622 20.23 -13.85 -19.77
C SER A 622 19.27 -14.00 -20.97
N GLU A 623 19.42 -15.06 -21.76
CA GLU A 623 18.53 -15.35 -22.89
C GLU A 623 17.11 -15.64 -22.44
N GLY A 624 16.95 -16.42 -21.35
CA GLY A 624 15.65 -16.67 -20.75
C GLY A 624 14.95 -15.40 -20.29
N VAL A 625 15.67 -14.48 -19.66
CA VAL A 625 15.12 -13.19 -19.23
C VAL A 625 14.73 -12.33 -20.44
N SER A 626 15.55 -12.31 -21.49
CA SER A 626 15.25 -11.60 -22.74
C SER A 626 14.00 -12.14 -23.43
N LEU A 627 13.89 -13.47 -23.57
CA LEU A 627 12.70 -14.13 -24.09
C LEU A 627 11.46 -13.79 -23.25
N CYS A 628 11.57 -13.86 -21.93
CA CYS A 628 10.47 -13.52 -21.03
C CYS A 628 10.02 -12.07 -21.24
N ASN A 629 10.95 -11.11 -21.26
CA ASN A 629 10.64 -9.69 -21.48
C ASN A 629 9.96 -9.44 -22.84
N HIS A 630 10.43 -10.12 -23.89
CA HIS A 630 9.81 -10.06 -25.21
C HIS A 630 8.39 -10.63 -25.22
N LEU A 631 8.14 -11.77 -24.57
CA LEU A 631 6.79 -12.32 -24.46
C LEU A 631 5.86 -11.37 -23.68
N LEU A 632 6.37 -10.72 -22.62
CA LEU A 632 5.61 -9.78 -21.81
C LEU A 632 5.26 -8.48 -22.56
N SER A 633 6.09 -8.02 -23.51
CA SER A 633 5.78 -6.84 -24.33
C SER A 633 4.58 -7.10 -25.25
N LEU A 634 4.46 -8.33 -25.78
CA LEU A 634 3.35 -8.78 -26.62
C LEU A 634 2.02 -8.98 -25.86
N MET A 635 2.06 -8.95 -24.53
CA MET A 635 0.91 -9.21 -23.64
C MET A 635 0.22 -7.93 -23.15
N GLY A 636 0.51 -6.76 -23.72
CA GLY A 636 -0.19 -5.51 -23.35
C GLY A 636 -1.68 -5.57 -23.70
N PRO A 637 -2.60 -4.93 -22.94
CA PRO A 637 -4.06 -5.05 -23.16
C PRO A 637 -4.56 -4.62 -24.54
N GLN A 638 -3.88 -3.65 -25.17
CA GLN A 638 -4.16 -3.16 -26.52
C GLN A 638 -3.42 -3.95 -27.61
N GLY A 639 -2.65 -4.96 -27.21
CA GLY A 639 -1.91 -5.84 -28.11
C GLY A 639 -2.83 -6.73 -28.95
N ARG A 640 -2.27 -7.35 -29.98
CA ARG A 640 -3.03 -8.25 -30.86
C ARG A 640 -3.41 -9.54 -30.13
N PRO A 641 -4.71 -9.94 -30.13
CA PRO A 641 -5.16 -11.13 -29.41
C PRO A 641 -4.44 -12.43 -29.77
N ALA A 642 -3.99 -12.59 -31.02
CA ALA A 642 -3.21 -13.75 -31.44
C ALA A 642 -1.84 -13.81 -30.75
N ASN A 643 -1.13 -12.67 -30.68
CA ASN A 643 0.19 -12.58 -30.06
C ASN A 643 0.08 -12.77 -28.55
N GLN A 644 -0.87 -12.10 -27.89
CA GLN A 644 -1.14 -12.25 -26.45
C GLN A 644 -1.39 -13.71 -26.09
N MET A 645 -2.27 -14.38 -26.86
CA MET A 645 -2.62 -15.78 -26.65
C MET A 645 -1.41 -16.71 -26.84
N LEU A 646 -0.64 -16.52 -27.91
CA LEU A 646 0.53 -17.36 -28.18
C LEU A 646 1.66 -17.11 -27.19
N ALA A 647 1.87 -15.88 -26.75
CA ALA A 647 2.83 -15.55 -25.70
C ALA A 647 2.49 -16.25 -24.38
N LEU A 648 1.22 -16.18 -23.94
CA LEU A 648 0.74 -16.92 -22.76
C LEU A 648 0.94 -18.43 -22.91
N ARG A 649 0.65 -19.00 -24.09
CA ARG A 649 0.86 -20.43 -24.35
C ARG A 649 2.33 -20.82 -24.33
N THR A 650 3.22 -19.97 -24.85
CA THR A 650 4.68 -20.16 -24.76
C THR A 650 5.10 -20.21 -23.30
N LEU A 651 4.67 -19.25 -22.48
CA LEU A 651 4.95 -19.24 -21.03
C LEU A 651 4.42 -20.51 -20.33
N CYS A 652 3.20 -20.95 -20.65
CA CYS A 652 2.67 -22.21 -20.10
C CYS A 652 3.57 -23.40 -20.47
N ASN A 653 4.03 -23.45 -21.73
CA ASN A 653 4.84 -24.53 -22.25
C ASN A 653 6.29 -24.52 -21.73
N CYS A 654 6.80 -23.39 -21.23
CA CYS A 654 8.08 -23.35 -20.54
C CYS A 654 8.13 -24.26 -19.31
N PHE A 655 6.99 -24.52 -18.64
CA PHE A 655 6.92 -25.44 -17.49
C PHE A 655 7.22 -26.91 -17.83
N ALA A 656 7.26 -27.27 -19.11
CA ALA A 656 7.55 -28.64 -19.57
C ALA A 656 8.94 -29.14 -19.14
N ALA A 657 9.91 -28.24 -18.90
CA ALA A 657 11.26 -28.62 -18.50
C ALA A 657 11.84 -27.71 -17.40
N ALA A 658 12.91 -28.18 -16.75
CA ALA A 658 13.44 -27.60 -15.52
C ALA A 658 13.93 -26.14 -15.65
N ARG A 659 14.58 -25.78 -16.77
CA ARG A 659 15.07 -24.40 -16.98
C ARG A 659 13.92 -23.42 -17.12
N GLY A 660 12.89 -23.76 -17.88
CA GLY A 660 11.69 -22.94 -18.00
C GLY A 660 10.95 -22.77 -16.67
N ARG A 661 10.84 -23.84 -15.85
CA ARG A 661 10.30 -23.73 -14.49
C ARG A 661 11.10 -22.74 -13.62
N HIS A 662 12.42 -22.84 -13.64
CA HIS A 662 13.30 -21.95 -12.89
C HIS A 662 13.18 -20.48 -13.34
N LEU A 663 13.20 -20.24 -14.66
CA LEU A 663 13.02 -18.91 -15.25
C LEU A 663 11.69 -18.28 -14.80
N LEU A 664 10.59 -19.03 -14.90
CA LEU A 664 9.27 -18.49 -14.58
C LEU A 664 9.05 -18.27 -13.09
N LEU A 665 9.67 -19.06 -12.22
CA LEU A 665 9.68 -18.78 -10.78
C LEU A 665 10.52 -17.52 -10.48
N ALA A 666 11.67 -17.35 -11.14
CA ALA A 666 12.52 -16.17 -10.97
C ALA A 666 11.86 -14.87 -11.51
N GLN A 667 11.02 -14.97 -12.54
CA GLN A 667 10.29 -13.85 -13.14
C GLN A 667 8.80 -13.79 -12.74
N ARG A 668 8.42 -14.51 -11.68
CA ARG A 668 7.02 -14.73 -11.26
C ARG A 668 6.22 -13.44 -11.17
N GLU A 669 6.74 -12.44 -10.48
CA GLU A 669 6.05 -11.18 -10.24
C GLU A 669 5.71 -10.46 -11.56
N ALA A 670 6.70 -10.31 -12.46
CA ALA A 670 6.51 -9.67 -13.75
C ALA A 670 5.52 -10.45 -14.64
N VAL A 671 5.65 -11.78 -14.67
CA VAL A 671 4.81 -12.66 -15.48
C VAL A 671 3.35 -12.65 -15.01
N LEU A 672 3.11 -12.89 -13.71
CA LEU A 672 1.76 -12.94 -13.16
C LEU A 672 1.06 -11.58 -13.20
N THR A 673 1.80 -10.48 -12.98
CA THR A 673 1.26 -9.12 -13.10
C THR A 673 0.79 -8.85 -14.52
N ARG A 674 1.64 -9.13 -15.53
CA ARG A 674 1.27 -8.91 -16.93
C ARG A 674 0.15 -9.85 -17.39
N ALA A 675 0.16 -11.11 -16.96
CA ALA A 675 -0.90 -12.06 -17.28
C ALA A 675 -2.25 -11.62 -16.70
N SER A 676 -2.26 -11.07 -15.49
CA SER A 676 -3.47 -10.54 -14.83
C SER A 676 -4.13 -9.41 -15.64
N ASP A 677 -3.37 -8.58 -16.36
CA ASP A 677 -3.92 -7.53 -17.22
C ASP A 677 -4.78 -8.07 -18.37
N LEU A 678 -4.55 -9.32 -18.79
CA LEU A 678 -5.28 -9.95 -19.88
C LEU A 678 -6.64 -10.53 -19.47
N ARG A 679 -7.02 -10.49 -18.18
CA ARG A 679 -8.32 -10.97 -17.69
C ARG A 679 -9.52 -10.19 -18.23
N SER A 680 -9.29 -8.95 -18.68
CA SER A 680 -10.32 -8.07 -19.24
C SER A 680 -10.45 -8.21 -20.76
N VAL A 681 -9.51 -8.88 -21.42
CA VAL A 681 -9.53 -9.07 -22.87
C VAL A 681 -10.59 -10.12 -23.19
N CYS A 682 -11.65 -9.72 -23.91
CA CYS A 682 -12.80 -10.58 -24.23
C CYS A 682 -12.47 -11.69 -25.25
N ASN A 683 -11.61 -12.63 -24.88
CA ASN A 683 -11.20 -13.76 -25.71
C ASN A 683 -11.02 -15.04 -24.87
N LYS A 684 -11.86 -16.04 -25.13
CA LYS A 684 -11.84 -17.32 -24.39
C LYS A 684 -10.48 -18.02 -24.44
N ASN A 685 -9.74 -17.95 -25.54
CA ASN A 685 -8.46 -18.65 -25.68
C ASN A 685 -7.36 -18.00 -24.83
N ILE A 686 -7.42 -16.67 -24.66
CA ILE A 686 -6.54 -15.93 -23.75
C ILE A 686 -6.87 -16.31 -22.30
N HIS A 687 -8.16 -16.34 -21.94
CA HIS A 687 -8.57 -16.72 -20.59
C HIS A 687 -8.19 -18.16 -20.23
N VAL A 688 -8.31 -19.11 -21.15
CA VAL A 688 -7.86 -20.49 -20.93
C VAL A 688 -6.34 -20.56 -20.77
N ALA A 689 -5.58 -19.81 -21.56
CA ALA A 689 -4.13 -19.74 -21.42
C ALA A 689 -3.70 -19.08 -20.09
N LEU A 690 -4.33 -17.97 -19.70
CA LEU A 690 -4.14 -17.31 -18.41
C LEU A 690 -4.42 -18.27 -17.24
N ALA A 691 -5.58 -18.94 -17.26
CA ALA A 691 -5.96 -19.88 -16.22
C ALA A 691 -4.99 -21.07 -16.11
N THR A 692 -4.46 -21.51 -17.25
CA THR A 692 -3.46 -22.59 -17.33
C THR A 692 -2.11 -22.15 -16.77
N LEU A 693 -1.70 -20.90 -17.05
CA LEU A 693 -0.47 -20.34 -16.48
C LEU A 693 -0.53 -20.29 -14.95
N VAL A 694 -1.64 -19.78 -14.41
CA VAL A 694 -1.86 -19.70 -12.95
C VAL A 694 -1.90 -21.09 -12.31
N LEU A 695 -2.53 -22.06 -12.97
CA LEU A 695 -2.53 -23.46 -12.53
C LEU A 695 -1.11 -24.07 -12.50
N ASN A 696 -0.29 -23.79 -13.51
CA ASN A 696 1.09 -24.29 -13.55
C ASN A 696 1.95 -23.69 -12.42
N TYR A 697 1.78 -22.41 -12.10
CA TYR A 697 2.40 -21.81 -10.92
C TYR A 697 1.91 -22.47 -9.63
N ALA A 698 0.60 -22.66 -9.46
CA ALA A 698 0.04 -23.33 -8.29
C ALA A 698 0.65 -24.72 -8.07
N GLY A 699 0.79 -25.51 -9.14
CA GLY A 699 1.43 -26.83 -9.08
C GLY A 699 2.90 -26.79 -8.68
N GLN A 700 3.67 -25.79 -9.16
CA GLN A 700 5.08 -25.62 -8.76
C GLN A 700 5.25 -25.12 -7.31
N LEU A 701 4.24 -24.46 -6.77
CA LEU A 701 4.22 -23.94 -5.40
C LEU A 701 3.70 -24.97 -4.38
N LEU A 702 3.13 -26.09 -4.84
CA LEU A 702 2.62 -27.14 -3.98
C LEU A 702 3.74 -27.76 -3.13
N GLY A 703 3.51 -27.91 -1.83
CA GLY A 703 4.48 -28.51 -0.91
C GLY A 703 5.72 -27.67 -0.62
N GLN A 704 5.85 -26.48 -1.23
CA GLN A 704 6.90 -25.52 -0.88
C GLN A 704 6.62 -24.92 0.50
N GLY A 705 7.70 -24.72 1.27
CA GLY A 705 7.64 -24.23 2.64
C GLY A 705 7.21 -22.75 2.78
N PRO A 706 7.26 -22.20 4.01
CA PRO A 706 6.79 -20.85 4.32
C PRO A 706 7.45 -19.72 3.52
N SER A 707 8.64 -19.95 2.94
CA SER A 707 9.38 -18.96 2.14
C SER A 707 8.65 -18.57 0.85
N GLU A 708 7.78 -19.43 0.32
CA GLU A 708 7.04 -19.19 -0.93
C GLU A 708 5.64 -18.63 -0.69
N LEU A 709 5.34 -18.14 0.51
CA LEU A 709 4.01 -17.66 0.86
C LEU A 709 3.56 -16.44 0.04
N GLU A 710 4.49 -15.54 -0.28
CA GLU A 710 4.25 -14.42 -1.20
C GLU A 710 3.90 -14.92 -2.62
N ALA A 711 4.55 -16.01 -3.06
CA ALA A 711 4.24 -16.64 -4.35
C ALA A 711 2.83 -17.20 -4.38
N LYS A 712 2.43 -17.90 -3.28
CA LYS A 712 1.08 -18.43 -3.11
C LYS A 712 0.06 -17.30 -3.05
N ALA A 713 0.38 -16.19 -2.35
CA ALA A 713 -0.46 -14.99 -2.30
C ALA A 713 -0.73 -14.41 -3.70
N GLN A 714 0.33 -14.28 -4.52
CA GLN A 714 0.21 -13.81 -5.90
C GLN A 714 -0.64 -14.77 -6.76
N CYS A 715 -0.48 -16.08 -6.59
CA CYS A 715 -1.30 -17.07 -7.32
C CYS A 715 -2.77 -17.00 -6.92
N LEU A 716 -3.07 -16.95 -5.62
CA LEU A 716 -4.44 -16.78 -5.12
C LEU A 716 -5.05 -15.49 -5.64
N SER A 717 -4.29 -14.38 -5.57
CA SER A 717 -4.69 -13.07 -6.07
C SER A 717 -5.08 -13.09 -7.55
N VAL A 718 -4.19 -13.54 -8.42
CA VAL A 718 -4.44 -13.54 -9.87
C VAL A 718 -5.58 -14.49 -10.21
N ALA A 719 -5.67 -15.64 -9.54
CA ALA A 719 -6.76 -16.57 -9.75
C ALA A 719 -8.12 -15.97 -9.36
N SER A 720 -8.19 -15.34 -8.18
CA SER A 720 -9.38 -14.63 -7.71
C SER A 720 -9.76 -13.52 -8.69
N ALA A 721 -8.85 -12.60 -8.99
CA ALA A 721 -9.12 -11.48 -9.89
C ALA A 721 -9.61 -11.93 -11.27
N ALA A 722 -9.08 -13.03 -11.81
CA ALA A 722 -9.57 -13.60 -13.07
C ALA A 722 -11.01 -14.15 -12.96
N LEU A 723 -11.37 -14.80 -11.85
CA LEU A 723 -12.71 -15.35 -11.60
C LEU A 723 -13.83 -14.29 -11.45
N GLU A 724 -13.48 -13.00 -11.35
CA GLU A 724 -14.45 -11.90 -11.43
C GLU A 724 -14.98 -11.68 -12.85
N VAL A 725 -14.12 -11.79 -13.85
CA VAL A 725 -14.40 -11.33 -15.22
C VAL A 725 -14.54 -12.50 -16.20
N VAL A 726 -13.80 -13.59 -15.98
CA VAL A 726 -13.76 -14.72 -16.90
C VAL A 726 -15.08 -15.49 -16.88
N GLN A 727 -15.70 -15.64 -18.05
CA GLN A 727 -16.97 -16.35 -18.21
C GLN A 727 -16.82 -17.76 -18.78
N ASP A 728 -15.71 -18.05 -19.47
CA ASP A 728 -15.47 -19.34 -20.11
C ASP A 728 -15.35 -20.45 -19.05
N ARG A 729 -16.16 -21.50 -19.18
CA ARG A 729 -16.28 -22.56 -18.16
C ARG A 729 -15.00 -23.38 -17.99
N GLU A 730 -14.21 -23.55 -19.06
CA GLU A 730 -12.94 -24.28 -18.98
C GLU A 730 -11.88 -23.44 -18.27
N ALA A 731 -11.83 -22.13 -18.55
CA ALA A 731 -10.96 -21.21 -17.84
C ALA A 731 -11.36 -21.10 -16.34
N VAL A 732 -12.65 -20.96 -16.03
CA VAL A 732 -13.16 -20.96 -14.64
C VAL A 732 -12.76 -22.24 -13.92
N PHE A 733 -12.96 -23.41 -14.55
CA PHE A 733 -12.57 -24.69 -13.96
C PHE A 733 -11.07 -24.74 -13.62
N ARG A 734 -10.20 -24.32 -14.55
CA ARG A 734 -8.74 -24.27 -14.32
C ARG A 734 -8.35 -23.33 -13.18
N LEU A 735 -9.01 -22.18 -13.06
CA LEU A 735 -8.79 -21.23 -11.95
C LEU A 735 -9.22 -21.82 -10.60
N LEU A 736 -10.35 -22.52 -10.53
CA LEU A 736 -10.78 -23.22 -9.31
C LEU A 736 -9.79 -24.31 -8.92
N VAL A 737 -9.30 -25.09 -9.88
CA VAL A 737 -8.26 -26.10 -9.63
C VAL A 737 -6.95 -25.45 -9.18
N ALA A 738 -6.58 -24.29 -9.73
CA ALA A 738 -5.39 -23.53 -9.32
C ALA A 738 -5.51 -23.02 -7.87
N LEU A 739 -6.66 -22.46 -7.49
CA LEU A 739 -6.94 -22.06 -6.11
C LEU A 739 -6.84 -23.26 -5.15
N GLY A 740 -7.54 -24.35 -5.46
CA GLY A 740 -7.51 -25.56 -4.65
C GLY A 740 -6.12 -26.18 -4.54
N THR A 741 -5.36 -26.18 -5.63
CA THR A 741 -3.96 -26.65 -5.62
C THR A 741 -3.08 -25.76 -4.74
N THR A 742 -3.29 -24.45 -4.74
CA THR A 742 -2.47 -23.50 -3.96
C THR A 742 -2.69 -23.64 -2.45
N VAL A 743 -3.92 -23.94 -2.01
CA VAL A 743 -4.26 -24.07 -0.58
C VAL A 743 -4.12 -25.51 -0.05
N SER A 744 -4.04 -26.50 -0.93
CA SER A 744 -4.02 -27.91 -0.56
C SER A 744 -2.83 -28.24 0.35
N GLY A 745 -3.13 -28.71 1.57
CA GLY A 745 -2.11 -29.12 2.54
C GLY A 745 -1.35 -27.98 3.21
N ASP A 746 -1.78 -26.73 3.03
CA ASP A 746 -1.15 -25.54 3.61
C ASP A 746 -2.18 -24.67 4.35
N ALA A 747 -2.17 -24.78 5.69
CA ALA A 747 -3.09 -24.02 6.54
C ALA A 747 -2.90 -22.50 6.39
N THR A 748 -1.67 -22.02 6.26
CA THR A 748 -1.41 -20.58 6.10
C THR A 748 -1.96 -20.08 4.76
N ALA A 749 -1.86 -20.88 3.70
CA ALA A 749 -2.46 -20.54 2.41
C ALA A 749 -3.99 -20.54 2.44
N ARG A 750 -4.63 -21.44 3.22
CA ARG A 750 -6.09 -21.41 3.45
C ARG A 750 -6.52 -20.15 4.19
N ASP A 751 -5.82 -19.80 5.27
CA ASP A 751 -6.11 -18.57 6.03
C ASP A 751 -5.96 -17.33 5.16
N LEU A 752 -4.92 -17.29 4.32
CA LEU A 752 -4.73 -16.24 3.34
C LEU A 752 -5.87 -16.19 2.30
N ALA A 753 -6.28 -17.33 1.75
CA ALA A 753 -7.41 -17.37 0.82
C ALA A 753 -8.70 -16.85 1.47
N ARG A 754 -8.93 -17.15 2.76
CA ARG A 754 -10.04 -16.60 3.54
C ARG A 754 -9.93 -15.10 3.71
N SER A 755 -8.76 -14.58 4.09
CA SER A 755 -8.56 -13.14 4.29
C SER A 755 -8.67 -12.34 2.99
N LEU A 756 -8.34 -12.95 1.85
CA LEU A 756 -8.54 -12.39 0.51
C LEU A 756 -9.99 -12.47 0.01
N GLY A 757 -10.92 -13.05 0.78
CA GLY A 757 -12.34 -13.15 0.40
C GLY A 757 -12.63 -14.19 -0.68
N VAL A 758 -11.71 -15.12 -0.95
CA VAL A 758 -11.88 -16.18 -1.96
C VAL A 758 -13.18 -16.98 -1.78
N PRO A 759 -13.59 -17.42 -0.56
CA PRO A 759 -14.83 -18.18 -0.38
C PRO A 759 -16.08 -17.46 -0.87
N ALA A 760 -16.23 -16.17 -0.50
CA ALA A 760 -17.37 -15.35 -0.92
C ALA A 760 -17.42 -15.20 -2.44
N GLN A 761 -16.25 -15.02 -3.06
CA GLN A 761 -16.12 -14.82 -4.49
C GLN A 761 -16.46 -16.06 -5.33
N ILE A 762 -16.01 -17.24 -4.90
CA ILE A 762 -16.22 -18.47 -5.68
C ILE A 762 -17.59 -19.09 -5.44
N ASN A 763 -18.30 -18.72 -4.37
CA ASN A 763 -19.57 -19.34 -3.97
C ASN A 763 -20.61 -19.39 -5.10
N LYS A 764 -20.64 -18.38 -5.97
CA LYS A 764 -21.50 -18.32 -7.17
C LYS A 764 -21.32 -19.50 -8.15
N TYR A 765 -20.16 -20.17 -8.13
CA TYR A 765 -19.87 -21.30 -8.99
C TYR A 765 -20.34 -22.65 -8.41
N SER A 766 -20.68 -22.73 -7.13
CA SER A 766 -21.12 -23.97 -6.47
C SER A 766 -22.42 -24.56 -7.06
N GLY A 767 -23.26 -23.71 -7.63
CA GLY A 767 -24.52 -24.06 -8.29
C GLY A 767 -24.41 -24.34 -9.80
N VAL A 768 -23.22 -24.32 -10.39
CA VAL A 768 -23.04 -24.56 -11.84
C VAL A 768 -23.26 -26.04 -12.14
N ALA A 769 -24.33 -26.35 -12.89
CA ALA A 769 -24.67 -27.72 -13.28
C ALA A 769 -23.91 -28.21 -14.53
N GLU A 770 -23.59 -27.33 -15.48
CA GLU A 770 -22.95 -27.70 -16.74
C GLU A 770 -21.77 -26.76 -17.10
N PRO A 771 -20.55 -27.31 -17.30
CA PRO A 771 -20.18 -28.71 -17.04
C PRO A 771 -20.11 -28.98 -15.53
N ALA A 772 -20.61 -30.13 -15.08
CA ALA A 772 -20.73 -30.49 -13.65
C ALA A 772 -19.41 -30.33 -12.87
N LYS A 773 -18.28 -30.57 -13.54
CA LYS A 773 -16.93 -30.42 -12.96
C LYS A 773 -16.66 -29.05 -12.33
N VAL A 774 -17.30 -27.97 -12.83
CA VAL A 774 -17.14 -26.62 -12.25
C VAL A 774 -17.79 -26.53 -10.87
N GLY A 775 -19.07 -26.92 -10.76
CA GLY A 775 -19.80 -26.87 -9.49
C GLY A 775 -19.26 -27.87 -8.46
N GLU A 776 -18.85 -29.05 -8.91
CA GLU A 776 -18.21 -30.05 -8.05
C GLU A 776 -16.85 -29.58 -7.51
N CYS A 777 -15.96 -29.08 -8.38
CA CYS A 777 -14.67 -28.53 -7.96
C CYS A 777 -14.84 -27.35 -7.01
N CYS A 778 -15.80 -26.45 -7.28
CA CYS A 778 -16.08 -25.31 -6.41
C CYS A 778 -16.54 -25.74 -5.01
N ARG A 779 -17.42 -26.74 -4.90
CA ARG A 779 -17.89 -27.24 -3.60
C ARG A 779 -16.76 -27.86 -2.79
N LEU A 780 -15.92 -28.68 -3.43
CA LEU A 780 -14.74 -29.25 -2.79
C LEU A 780 -13.76 -28.17 -2.31
N LEU A 781 -13.58 -27.09 -3.08
CA LEU A 781 -12.74 -25.97 -2.67
C LEU A 781 -13.33 -25.19 -1.49
N LEU A 782 -14.64 -24.96 -1.48
CA LEU A 782 -15.31 -24.33 -0.34
C LEU A 782 -15.20 -25.19 0.92
N ASP A 783 -15.31 -26.51 0.80
CA ASP A 783 -15.13 -27.45 1.90
C ASP A 783 -13.66 -27.43 2.41
N GLU A 784 -12.66 -27.28 1.53
CA GLU A 784 -11.24 -27.16 1.89
C GLU A 784 -10.87 -25.82 2.56
N LEU A 785 -11.67 -24.77 2.34
CA LEU A 785 -11.45 -23.42 2.89
C LEU A 785 -12.19 -23.17 4.22
N GLN A 786 -13.03 -24.11 4.66
CA GLN A 786 -13.60 -24.15 6.02
C GLN A 786 -12.56 -24.69 6.98
#